data_AF-A0A834RCA0-F1
#
_entry.id   AF-A0A834RCA0-F1
#
_cell.length_a   1.000
_cell.length_b   1.000
_cell.length_c   1.000
_cell.angle_alpha   90.00
_cell.angle_beta   90.00
_cell.angle_gamma   90.00
#
_symmetry.space_group_name_H-M   'P 1'
#
loop_
_entity.id
_entity.type
_entity.pdbx_description
1 polymer ?
#
loop_
_entity_poly.entity_id
_entity_poly.type
_entity_poly.pdbx_seq_one_letter_code
_entity_poly.pdbx_strand_id
1 'polypeptide(L)'
;MVGLFLDDQNHHAETVSSTNPKLGIRRSNKNSVSNLLPSFWTMIDPNLDLGLVRPFAHRWQSKCKYFPSKIGGRPSFLVLNPILDLDRIKCSKCSKPMRFLLQIYAPLENLEHAFHRTVYVFGCGQSSKCSNEFKVFRCQLPQQNEFYSDRPPNYEKDLDDYDPSPIEFGRNLCSVCGIDAKSFCSKCRQSWYCCREHQLAHWKKGGHKQNCSNEKVDNLQEDNIISDIVFKELEIVIRTPDDDDETKSDDGDDDEQSNAILEESEMKKFNEYIETKKPEFQDENLDEIVKNNKHSEEDLEDDVQQQAEQECFDRFKRATRRGEILRYYSDWNLDDQRSKILWISSRPVPREIFSKVPRCPNCFSERRFEFQIIPTLLNKILHEYPMDHLDIGTLIIFSCPDSCQPTKSNKYFEEYIYNQPLFEINEVNDGFWIKENQFREQPDVNFKKQFILIIETSDPEQIFGFSTFEFINQEFRQLNSWIAINVQQLEFDNENDEKYDRLWFKLDVPFRFDRLEIIGIRLIGFFSYNLSSRIALQMESIFELNHNFNRSPRSLRIESDLEFIQNRPFQDRVPEYFYNRSMIFKATFDERFELEKFIRNYYNRHYYTRLRENFYQSDPFRKIFNDPIESFQLDLIVNYRENLYRYRTNFWYLIKWALIQYLGVFLITDLFVKWIKNFVFDEYLVASIPKLSDQQLLQSIMDKKKF
;
A
#
# COMPACT_ATOMS: atom_id res chain seq x y z
N MET A 1 29.30 79.70 -29.39
CA MET A 1 28.09 79.30 -28.64
C MET A 1 28.38 77.94 -27.99
N VAL A 2 29.43 77.92 -27.17
CA VAL A 2 29.40 77.78 -25.68
C VAL A 2 28.85 76.40 -25.32
N GLY A 3 29.63 75.32 -25.18
CA GLY A 3 30.98 75.13 -24.59
C GLY A 3 30.82 74.04 -23.52
N LEU A 4 31.70 73.08 -23.21
CA LEU A 4 33.14 72.87 -23.38
C LEU A 4 33.46 71.39 -22.97
N PHE A 5 34.44 70.76 -23.65
CA PHE A 5 35.56 69.95 -23.11
C PHE A 5 35.30 68.54 -22.51
N LEU A 6 35.93 67.46 -23.04
CA LEU A 6 37.29 66.90 -22.74
C LEU A 6 37.36 66.40 -21.27
N ASP A 7 37.84 65.22 -20.86
CA ASP A 7 38.89 64.28 -21.26
C ASP A 7 38.64 62.99 -20.41
N ASP A 8 38.85 61.73 -20.83
CA ASP A 8 40.09 61.00 -21.20
C ASP A 8 40.68 60.17 -20.03
N GLN A 9 41.32 59.03 -20.38
CA GLN A 9 42.11 58.07 -19.55
C GLN A 9 41.30 56.98 -18.79
N ASN A 10 41.53 55.66 -18.84
CA ASN A 10 42.69 54.88 -19.29
C ASN A 10 42.36 53.38 -19.53
N HIS A 11 43.18 52.76 -20.38
CA HIS A 11 43.30 51.34 -20.72
C HIS A 11 43.65 50.40 -19.54
N HIS A 12 43.13 49.17 -19.52
CA HIS A 12 43.86 47.93 -19.87
C HIS A 12 43.14 46.61 -19.46
N ALA A 13 43.09 45.70 -20.45
CA ALA A 13 43.27 44.24 -20.40
C ALA A 13 42.36 43.30 -19.55
N GLU A 14 41.56 42.52 -20.30
CA GLU A 14 41.33 41.06 -20.23
C GLU A 14 41.34 40.35 -18.86
N THR A 15 40.20 39.77 -18.47
CA THR A 15 40.12 38.37 -17.99
C THR A 15 38.69 37.82 -18.12
N VAL A 16 38.63 36.67 -18.79
CA VAL A 16 37.58 35.64 -18.93
C VAL A 16 36.39 35.73 -17.95
N SER A 17 35.18 35.95 -18.48
CA SER A 17 33.90 35.78 -17.75
C SER A 17 33.32 34.38 -18.01
N SER A 18 33.48 33.46 -17.06
CA SER A 18 32.74 32.20 -17.02
C SER A 18 31.49 32.34 -16.15
N THR A 19 30.36 32.18 -16.83
CA THR A 19 28.98 31.91 -16.42
C THR A 19 28.73 31.30 -15.03
N ASN A 20 27.87 31.97 -14.24
CA ASN A 20 27.15 31.45 -13.07
C ASN A 20 26.07 30.41 -13.46
N PRO A 21 25.83 29.35 -12.67
CA PRO A 21 24.56 28.65 -12.66
C PRO A 21 23.66 29.17 -11.51
N LYS A 22 22.41 29.51 -11.88
CA LYS A 22 21.33 29.96 -11.00
C LYS A 22 20.45 28.76 -10.64
N LEU A 23 20.21 28.50 -9.36
CA LEU A 23 19.12 27.64 -8.87
C LEU A 23 18.20 28.51 -8.01
N GLY A 24 17.13 28.97 -8.64
CA GLY A 24 16.10 29.83 -8.08
C GLY A 24 15.05 30.04 -9.16
N ILE A 25 13.81 29.65 -8.87
CA ILE A 25 12.69 29.59 -9.80
C ILE A 25 12.51 30.95 -10.47
N ARG A 26 12.68 31.01 -11.81
CA ARG A 26 12.35 32.19 -12.61
C ARG A 26 11.64 31.75 -13.89
N ARG A 27 10.31 31.85 -13.92
CA ARG A 27 9.52 31.65 -15.13
C ARG A 27 9.65 32.87 -16.05
N SER A 28 10.05 32.67 -17.31
CA SER A 28 9.97 33.67 -18.37
C SER A 28 8.66 33.50 -19.14
N ASN A 29 7.84 34.54 -19.20
CA ASN A 29 6.59 34.55 -19.96
C ASN A 29 6.86 34.70 -21.46
N LYS A 30 6.48 33.70 -22.26
CA LYS A 30 6.23 33.87 -23.70
C LYS A 30 4.94 33.13 -24.09
N ASN A 31 3.88 33.90 -24.29
CA ASN A 31 2.67 33.46 -24.97
C ASN A 31 2.92 33.47 -26.48
N SER A 32 2.70 32.35 -27.15
CA SER A 32 2.30 32.33 -28.57
C SER A 32 1.33 31.18 -28.80
N VAL A 33 0.12 31.57 -29.24
CA VAL A 33 -1.01 30.71 -29.55
C VAL A 33 -0.76 29.98 -30.87
N SER A 34 -0.93 28.66 -30.88
CA SER A 34 -1.29 27.93 -32.10
C SER A 34 -2.18 26.72 -31.75
N ASN A 35 -3.45 26.84 -32.11
CA ASN A 35 -4.47 25.80 -32.05
C ASN A 35 -4.14 24.67 -33.04
N LEU A 36 -3.76 23.49 -32.54
CA LEU A 36 -3.96 22.20 -33.20
C LEU A 36 -4.25 21.16 -32.11
N LEU A 37 -5.34 20.40 -32.28
CA LEU A 37 -5.82 19.35 -31.38
C LEU A 37 -4.72 18.29 -31.13
N PRO A 38 -4.34 17.95 -29.89
CA PRO A 38 -3.40 16.87 -29.64
C PRO A 38 -4.11 15.54 -29.39
N SER A 39 -3.70 14.55 -30.17
CA SER A 39 -3.83 13.13 -29.90
C SER A 39 -3.25 12.73 -28.54
N PHE A 40 -4.06 12.04 -27.72
CA PHE A 40 -3.80 11.01 -26.67
C PHE A 40 -2.36 10.72 -26.16
N TRP A 41 -1.50 11.73 -26.01
CA TRP A 41 -0.36 11.70 -25.10
C TRP A 41 -0.81 12.37 -23.81
N THR A 42 -0.87 11.62 -22.70
CA THR A 42 -1.12 12.20 -21.37
C THR A 42 0.04 13.12 -21.02
N MET A 43 -0.09 14.41 -21.35
CA MET A 43 0.80 15.47 -20.86
C MET A 43 0.81 15.42 -19.34
N ILE A 44 1.99 15.26 -18.76
CA ILE A 44 2.20 15.45 -17.33
C ILE A 44 1.93 16.93 -17.06
N ASP A 45 1.26 17.24 -15.96
CA ASP A 45 0.91 18.64 -15.62
C ASP A 45 2.21 19.47 -15.55
N PRO A 46 2.35 20.59 -16.30
CA PRO A 46 3.55 21.42 -16.30
C PRO A 46 3.80 22.13 -14.96
N ASN A 47 2.85 22.06 -14.01
CA ASN A 47 3.03 22.55 -12.63
C ASN A 47 3.35 21.43 -11.64
N LEU A 48 3.61 20.21 -12.12
CA LEU A 48 4.03 19.09 -11.28
C LEU A 48 5.54 19.02 -11.21
N ASP A 49 6.06 19.10 -10.00
CA ASP A 49 7.46 18.84 -9.69
C ASP A 49 7.61 17.42 -9.11
N LEU A 50 8.52 16.63 -9.67
CA LEU A 50 8.80 15.25 -9.30
C LEU A 50 10.03 15.17 -8.40
N GLY A 51 9.91 14.54 -7.24
CA GLY A 51 11.03 14.28 -6.35
C GLY A 51 11.59 12.87 -6.55
N LEU A 52 12.90 12.81 -6.74
CA LEU A 52 13.71 11.60 -6.89
C LEU A 52 14.74 11.53 -5.76
N VAL A 53 15.15 10.32 -5.38
CA VAL A 53 16.12 10.12 -4.28
C VAL A 53 17.52 9.86 -4.82
N ARG A 54 18.51 10.55 -4.26
CA ARG A 54 19.93 10.30 -4.54
C ARG A 54 20.77 10.39 -3.24
N PRO A 55 21.93 9.73 -3.16
CA PRO A 55 22.90 10.02 -2.11
C PRO A 55 23.39 11.46 -2.23
N PHE A 56 23.63 12.13 -1.10
CA PHE A 56 24.29 13.44 -1.11
C PHE A 56 25.70 13.31 -1.71
N ALA A 57 26.03 14.20 -2.66
CA ALA A 57 27.38 14.27 -3.21
C ALA A 57 28.40 14.67 -2.14
N HIS A 58 28.00 15.60 -1.27
CA HIS A 58 28.81 16.05 -0.13
C HIS A 58 27.97 16.26 1.13
N ARG A 59 28.51 15.86 2.30
CA ARG A 59 27.81 15.97 3.59
C ARG A 59 27.41 17.40 3.96
N TRP A 60 28.17 18.41 3.53
CA TRP A 60 27.84 19.79 3.85
C TRP A 60 26.52 20.25 3.23
N GLN A 61 26.05 19.61 2.14
CA GLN A 61 24.78 19.93 1.50
C GLN A 61 23.57 19.65 2.40
N SER A 62 23.71 18.76 3.40
CA SER A 62 22.64 18.47 4.36
C SER A 62 22.55 19.48 5.52
N LYS A 63 23.49 20.43 5.62
CA LYS A 63 23.48 21.49 6.65
C LYS A 63 22.28 22.41 6.50
N CYS A 64 21.81 22.97 7.62
CA CYS A 64 20.56 23.74 7.65
C CYS A 64 20.61 25.03 6.83
N LYS A 65 21.78 25.66 6.69
CA LYS A 65 21.99 26.86 5.87
C LYS A 65 21.67 26.69 4.38
N TYR A 66 21.69 25.45 3.88
CA TYR A 66 21.40 25.14 2.48
C TYR A 66 19.93 24.75 2.24
N PHE A 67 19.10 24.73 3.30
CA PHE A 67 17.67 24.40 3.24
C PHE A 67 17.37 23.11 2.44
N PRO A 68 17.96 21.96 2.81
CA PRO A 68 17.86 20.74 2.00
C PRO A 68 16.46 20.12 2.05
N SER A 69 16.03 19.57 0.92
CA SER A 69 14.96 18.56 0.86
C SER A 69 15.61 17.18 0.97
N LYS A 70 15.24 16.40 1.99
CA LYS A 70 15.96 15.15 2.33
C LYS A 70 15.09 14.13 3.04
N ILE A 71 15.52 12.87 2.98
CA ILE A 71 14.97 11.73 3.72
C ILE A 71 15.94 11.37 4.84
N GLY A 72 15.39 11.01 6.00
CA GLY A 72 16.16 10.46 7.11
C GLY A 72 17.25 11.38 7.65
N GLY A 73 18.17 10.80 8.41
CA GLY A 73 19.16 11.55 9.19
C GLY A 73 18.52 12.32 10.35
N ARG A 74 19.23 13.35 10.84
CA ARG A 74 18.67 14.31 11.81
C ARG A 74 17.98 15.44 11.05
N PRO A 75 16.85 15.99 11.54
CA PRO A 75 16.21 17.12 10.86
C PRO A 75 17.15 18.32 10.76
N SER A 76 17.23 18.92 9.58
CA SER A 76 17.88 20.23 9.39
C SER A 76 16.81 21.29 9.66
N PHE A 77 16.74 21.75 10.90
CA PHE A 77 15.72 22.69 11.36
C PHE A 77 15.86 24.05 10.70
N LEU A 78 14.76 24.60 10.20
CA LEU A 78 14.66 25.97 9.73
C LEU A 78 14.51 26.95 10.90
N VAL A 79 13.72 26.63 11.92
CA VAL A 79 13.60 27.49 13.11
C VAL A 79 14.49 26.91 14.20
N LEU A 80 15.54 27.63 14.59
CA LEU A 80 16.54 27.16 15.55
C LEU A 80 16.15 27.42 17.03
N ASN A 81 15.15 28.27 17.27
CA ASN A 81 14.55 28.46 18.59
C ASN A 81 13.08 28.94 18.47
N PRO A 82 12.11 28.24 19.09
CA PRO A 82 12.22 26.92 19.72
C PRO A 82 12.46 25.82 18.68
N ILE A 83 13.04 24.69 19.10
CA ILE A 83 13.08 23.45 18.32
C ILE A 83 11.79 22.65 18.60
N LEU A 84 11.37 21.78 17.67
CA LEU A 84 10.26 20.87 17.92
C LEU A 84 10.53 20.02 19.16
N ASP A 85 9.55 19.94 20.05
CA ASP A 85 9.62 19.19 21.29
C ASP A 85 9.10 17.76 21.14
N LEU A 86 9.58 16.87 22.00
CA LEU A 86 9.22 15.46 21.95
C LEU A 86 7.72 15.22 22.18
N ASP A 87 7.04 16.04 22.99
CA ASP A 87 5.64 15.76 23.33
C ASP A 87 4.72 15.89 22.12
N ARG A 88 5.06 16.76 21.17
CA ARG A 88 4.37 16.88 19.88
C ARG A 88 4.65 15.73 18.93
N ILE A 89 5.81 15.08 19.02
CA ILE A 89 6.27 14.02 18.11
C ILE A 89 6.01 12.60 18.69
N LYS A 90 5.21 12.47 19.75
CA LYS A 90 4.80 11.14 20.25
C LYS A 90 3.72 10.51 19.37
N CYS A 91 3.86 9.20 19.14
CA CYS A 91 2.84 8.39 18.49
C CYS A 91 1.59 8.30 19.36
N SER A 92 0.41 8.48 18.77
CA SER A 92 -0.89 8.42 19.45
C SER A 92 -1.16 7.03 20.05
N LYS A 93 -0.70 5.96 19.40
CA LYS A 93 -0.96 4.56 19.77
C LYS A 93 0.05 3.99 20.76
N CYS A 94 1.35 4.16 20.51
CA CYS A 94 2.40 3.55 21.33
C CYS A 94 3.10 4.53 22.28
N SER A 95 2.80 5.84 22.20
CA SER A 95 3.40 6.91 23.02
C SER A 95 4.93 7.05 22.93
N LYS A 96 5.57 6.34 22.00
CA LYS A 96 7.01 6.42 21.72
C LYS A 96 7.34 7.58 20.78
N PRO A 97 8.59 8.09 20.78
CA PRO A 97 9.07 9.06 19.80
C PRO A 97 8.85 8.54 18.37
N MET A 98 8.20 9.32 17.52
CA MET A 98 8.16 9.05 16.09
C MET A 98 9.51 9.39 15.45
N ARG A 99 9.83 8.72 14.34
CA ARG A 99 11.10 8.90 13.64
C ARG A 99 10.94 9.91 12.53
N PHE A 100 11.99 10.70 12.32
CA PHE A 100 12.03 11.68 11.24
C PHE A 100 12.09 10.95 9.90
N LEU A 101 11.06 11.13 9.07
CA LEU A 101 10.95 10.47 7.77
C LEU A 101 11.61 11.31 6.68
N LEU A 102 11.15 12.55 6.50
CA LEU A 102 11.68 13.47 5.50
C LEU A 102 11.37 14.93 5.83
N GLN A 103 12.07 15.83 5.16
CA GLN A 103 11.75 17.26 5.11
C GLN A 103 11.77 17.76 3.67
N ILE A 104 10.91 18.73 3.37
CA ILE A 104 10.82 19.39 2.07
C ILE A 104 10.92 20.88 2.28
N TYR A 105 11.86 21.52 1.58
CA TYR A 105 11.93 22.96 1.46
C TYR A 105 10.97 23.42 0.35
N ALA A 106 9.96 24.19 0.74
CA ALA A 106 8.81 24.57 -0.08
C ALA A 106 8.50 26.07 0.10
N PRO A 107 9.40 26.96 -0.37
CA PRO A 107 9.29 28.40 -0.21
C PRO A 107 8.08 28.97 -0.96
N LEU A 108 7.49 30.06 -0.43
CA LEU A 108 6.40 30.78 -1.08
C LEU A 108 6.81 32.23 -1.33
N GLU A 109 7.33 32.51 -2.53
CA GLU A 109 7.87 33.83 -2.90
C GLU A 109 6.84 34.96 -2.78
N ASN A 110 5.55 34.65 -2.95
CA ASN A 110 4.46 35.61 -2.87
C ASN A 110 4.10 36.03 -1.43
N LEU A 111 4.63 35.34 -0.42
CA LEU A 111 4.33 35.57 0.99
C LEU A 111 5.61 35.90 1.76
N GLU A 112 5.76 37.16 2.17
CA GLU A 112 6.95 37.65 2.88
C GLU A 112 7.27 36.81 4.12
N HIS A 113 6.25 36.42 4.89
CA HIS A 113 6.41 35.63 6.12
C HIS A 113 6.69 34.13 5.87
N ALA A 114 6.64 33.67 4.62
CA ALA A 114 6.86 32.29 4.21
C ALA A 114 7.93 32.16 3.12
N PHE A 115 8.84 33.14 3.06
CA PHE A 115 9.97 33.15 2.12
C PHE A 115 10.81 31.89 2.25
N HIS A 116 11.20 31.53 3.49
CA HIS A 116 11.69 30.21 3.80
C HIS A 116 10.55 29.41 4.42
N ARG A 117 10.24 28.24 3.89
CA ARG A 117 9.17 27.38 4.42
C ARG A 117 9.59 25.94 4.27
N THR A 118 9.49 25.19 5.37
CA THR A 118 9.89 23.78 5.42
C THR A 118 8.79 22.95 6.07
N VAL A 119 8.53 21.79 5.48
CA VAL A 119 7.57 20.81 5.99
C VAL A 119 8.34 19.56 6.44
N TYR A 120 8.14 19.14 7.68
CA TYR A 120 8.75 17.97 8.30
C TYR A 120 7.71 16.87 8.44
N VAL A 121 8.04 15.64 8.04
CA VAL A 121 7.18 14.47 8.16
C VAL A 121 7.82 13.47 9.11
N PHE A 122 7.03 12.95 10.04
CA PHE A 122 7.42 11.94 11.03
C PHE A 122 6.51 10.73 10.92
N GLY A 123 7.07 9.53 11.07
CA GLY A 123 6.34 8.26 10.99
C GLY A 123 6.60 7.33 12.17
N CYS A 124 5.62 6.53 12.55
CA CYS A 124 5.76 5.44 13.50
C CYS A 124 5.75 4.08 12.77
N GLY A 125 6.67 3.20 13.14
CA GLY A 125 6.75 1.83 12.59
C GLY A 125 7.20 0.81 13.62
N GLN A 126 7.09 1.15 14.91
CA GLN A 126 7.66 0.35 15.99
C GLN A 126 6.87 -0.95 16.27
N SER A 127 5.62 -1.02 15.83
CA SER A 127 4.75 -2.19 15.92
C SER A 127 3.72 -2.17 14.80
N SER A 128 3.17 -3.34 14.44
CA SER A 128 2.10 -3.47 13.44
C SER A 128 0.88 -2.59 13.70
N LYS A 129 0.55 -2.32 14.97
CA LYS A 129 -0.60 -1.47 15.34
C LYS A 129 -0.39 0.01 14.98
N CYS A 130 0.85 0.46 14.87
CA CYS A 130 1.20 1.85 14.61
C CYS A 130 1.78 2.09 13.21
N SER A 131 1.64 1.13 12.29
CA SER A 131 2.17 1.16 10.92
C SER A 131 1.73 2.41 10.12
N ASN A 132 0.51 2.89 10.38
CA ASN A 132 -0.14 3.97 9.64
C ASN A 132 -0.14 5.32 10.39
N GLU A 133 0.66 5.47 11.45
CA GLU A 133 0.69 6.70 12.25
C GLU A 133 1.76 7.68 11.73
N PHE A 134 1.32 8.84 11.25
CA PHE A 134 2.17 9.91 10.73
C PHE A 134 1.82 11.27 11.33
N LYS A 135 2.80 12.16 11.40
CA LYS A 135 2.64 13.56 11.80
C LYS A 135 3.41 14.48 10.86
N VAL A 136 2.85 15.64 10.57
CA VAL A 136 3.45 16.63 9.68
C VAL A 136 3.47 18.00 10.34
N PHE A 137 4.63 18.67 10.28
CA PHE A 137 4.83 20.00 10.86
C PHE A 137 5.39 20.96 9.83
N ARG A 138 4.74 22.10 9.65
CA ARG A 138 5.25 23.23 8.85
C ARG A 138 5.90 24.27 9.75
N CYS A 139 7.04 24.80 9.35
CA CYS A 139 7.56 26.06 9.88
C CYS A 139 8.02 26.96 8.74
N GLN A 140 8.16 28.25 9.06
CA GLN A 140 8.50 29.25 8.06
C GLN A 140 9.13 30.49 8.67
N LEU A 141 9.91 31.19 7.87
CA LEU A 141 10.62 32.41 8.21
C LEU A 141 10.55 33.41 7.05
N PRO A 142 10.54 34.72 7.35
CA PRO A 142 10.83 35.74 6.36
C PRO A 142 12.29 35.68 5.89
N GLN A 143 12.56 36.32 4.75
CA GLN A 143 13.91 36.42 4.19
C GLN A 143 14.90 37.02 5.20
N GLN A 144 14.53 38.14 5.82
CA GLN A 144 15.28 38.71 6.94
C GLN A 144 14.82 38.07 8.24
N ASN A 145 15.66 37.24 8.84
CA ASN A 145 15.37 36.53 10.07
C ASN A 145 16.59 36.50 11.00
N GLU A 146 16.40 35.98 12.20
CA GLU A 146 17.43 35.95 13.26
C GLU A 146 18.41 34.77 13.14
N PHE A 147 18.16 33.82 12.24
CA PHE A 147 18.90 32.55 12.16
C PHE A 147 19.83 32.45 10.97
N TYR A 148 19.43 32.98 9.80
CA TYR A 148 20.17 32.87 8.54
C TYR A 148 20.51 34.22 7.98
N SER A 149 21.60 34.26 7.19
CA SER A 149 21.92 35.43 6.39
C SER A 149 20.85 35.66 5.31
N ASP A 150 20.64 36.93 4.98
CA ASP A 150 19.86 37.39 3.83
C ASP A 150 20.53 37.07 2.48
N ARG A 151 21.82 36.73 2.48
CA ARG A 151 22.60 36.36 1.29
C ARG A 151 22.64 34.84 1.10
N PRO A 152 22.58 34.35 -0.15
CA PRO A 152 22.69 32.93 -0.42
C PRO A 152 24.07 32.39 0.00
N PRO A 153 24.14 31.14 0.49
CA PRO A 153 25.40 30.51 0.84
C PRO A 153 26.26 30.25 -0.40
N ASN A 154 27.58 30.21 -0.23
CA ASN A 154 28.51 29.90 -1.32
C ASN A 154 28.62 28.38 -1.52
N TYR A 155 28.16 27.88 -2.68
CA TYR A 155 28.14 26.44 -3.00
C TYR A 155 29.48 25.91 -3.54
N GLU A 156 30.41 26.77 -3.95
CA GLU A 156 31.70 26.36 -4.55
C GLU A 156 32.83 26.25 -3.52
N LYS A 157 32.66 26.86 -2.35
CA LYS A 157 33.68 26.94 -1.30
C LYS A 157 33.02 26.63 0.04
N ASP A 158 33.30 25.45 0.60
CA ASP A 158 32.99 25.10 2.00
C ASP A 158 33.83 25.92 3.01
N LEU A 159 34.32 27.10 2.61
CA LEU A 159 35.16 28.00 3.42
C LEU A 159 34.34 28.82 4.42
N ASP A 160 33.01 28.83 4.31
CA ASP A 160 32.15 29.50 5.27
C ASP A 160 31.95 28.59 6.50
N ASP A 161 32.77 28.80 7.54
CA ASP A 161 32.65 28.22 8.90
C ASP A 161 31.29 28.51 9.57
N TYR A 162 30.45 29.35 8.95
CA TYR A 162 29.14 29.70 9.45
C TYR A 162 28.10 28.65 9.01
N ASP A 163 27.67 27.81 9.95
CA ASP A 163 26.43 27.00 9.88
C ASP A 163 25.66 27.25 11.18
N PRO A 164 24.55 28.00 11.15
CA PRO A 164 23.87 28.43 12.36
C PRO A 164 23.32 27.21 13.10
N SER A 165 23.75 27.03 14.34
CA SER A 165 23.40 25.86 15.14
C SER A 165 22.39 26.20 16.23
N PRO A 166 21.44 25.30 16.59
CA PRO A 166 20.53 25.54 17.71
C PRO A 166 21.22 25.82 19.04
N ILE A 167 22.47 25.36 19.20
CA ILE A 167 23.28 25.57 20.40
C ILE A 167 23.58 27.06 20.61
N GLU A 168 23.84 27.81 19.54
CA GLU A 168 24.03 29.27 19.58
C GLU A 168 22.79 30.00 20.11
N PHE A 169 21.60 29.42 19.92
CA PHE A 169 20.33 29.95 20.39
C PHE A 169 19.88 29.32 21.73
N GLY A 170 20.79 28.66 22.45
CA GLY A 170 20.54 28.08 23.77
C GLY A 170 19.71 26.79 23.74
N ARG A 171 19.68 26.07 22.61
CA ARG A 171 18.96 24.80 22.45
C ARG A 171 19.92 23.64 22.24
N ASN A 172 19.81 22.63 23.09
CA ASN A 172 20.57 21.40 22.96
C ASN A 172 19.73 20.34 22.23
N LEU A 173 20.32 19.69 21.25
CA LEU A 173 19.66 18.65 20.47
C LEU A 173 19.97 17.26 21.02
N CYS A 174 19.06 16.33 20.80
CA CYS A 174 19.28 14.93 21.11
C CYS A 174 20.39 14.36 20.22
N SER A 175 21.44 13.78 20.82
CA SER A 175 22.55 13.11 20.13
C SER A 175 22.15 11.85 19.34
N VAL A 176 20.86 11.51 19.28
CA VAL A 176 20.36 10.41 18.44
C VAL A 176 19.50 10.99 17.32
N CYS A 177 18.31 11.49 17.66
CA CYS A 177 17.31 11.91 16.68
C CYS A 177 17.35 13.40 16.29
N GLY A 178 18.15 14.24 16.96
CA GLY A 178 18.22 15.68 16.68
C GLY A 178 17.09 16.53 17.23
N ILE A 179 16.04 15.97 17.86
CA ILE A 179 14.93 16.73 18.49
C ILE A 179 15.37 17.46 19.78
N ASP A 180 14.63 18.47 20.24
CA ASP A 180 14.90 19.21 21.49
C ASP A 180 15.14 18.27 22.68
N ALA A 181 16.28 18.46 23.35
CA ALA A 181 16.70 17.60 24.46
C ALA A 181 16.24 18.15 25.81
N LYS A 182 15.74 17.26 26.67
CA LYS A 182 15.29 17.60 28.03
C LYS A 182 16.25 17.12 29.12
N SER A 183 17.07 16.12 28.82
CA SER A 183 18.03 15.53 29.76
C SER A 183 19.42 15.41 29.14
N PHE A 184 20.43 15.27 30.00
CA PHE A 184 21.81 15.05 29.61
C PHE A 184 22.39 13.83 30.32
N CYS A 185 23.50 13.31 29.80
CA CYS A 185 24.23 12.23 30.45
C CYS A 185 24.77 12.71 31.80
N SER A 186 24.36 12.10 32.91
CA SER A 186 24.82 12.49 34.25
C SER A 186 26.33 12.35 34.46
N LYS A 187 26.99 11.47 33.68
CA LYS A 187 28.44 11.20 33.77
C LYS A 187 29.27 12.26 33.03
N CYS A 188 29.05 12.50 31.73
CA CYS A 188 29.85 13.46 30.96
C CYS A 188 29.24 14.86 30.86
N ARG A 189 27.92 15.00 31.03
CA ARG A 189 27.14 16.25 30.84
C ARG A 189 27.28 16.91 29.46
N GLN A 190 27.90 16.23 28.49
CA GLN A 190 28.13 16.72 27.13
C GLN A 190 27.08 16.19 26.13
N SER A 191 26.63 14.94 26.28
CA SER A 191 25.62 14.36 25.39
C SER A 191 24.22 14.59 25.94
N TRP A 192 23.32 15.07 25.08
CA TRP A 192 21.95 15.46 25.39
C TRP A 192 20.93 14.51 24.74
N TYR A 193 19.78 14.33 25.39
CA TYR A 193 18.76 13.38 25.00
C TYR A 193 17.34 13.94 25.18
N CYS A 194 16.46 13.62 24.23
CA CYS A 194 15.03 13.96 24.34
C CYS A 194 14.27 12.99 25.26
N CYS A 195 14.71 11.73 25.35
CA CYS A 195 14.08 10.70 26.18
C CYS A 195 15.08 9.64 26.69
N ARG A 196 14.64 8.85 27.68
CA ARG A 196 15.42 7.73 28.25
C ARG A 196 15.73 6.64 27.22
N GLU A 197 14.83 6.37 26.28
CA GLU A 197 15.03 5.35 25.25
C GLU A 197 16.23 5.69 24.37
N HIS A 198 16.33 6.93 23.88
CA HIS A 198 17.46 7.39 23.07
C HIS A 198 18.77 7.41 23.87
N GLN A 199 18.73 7.78 25.16
CA GLN A 199 19.89 7.70 26.04
C GLN A 199 20.41 6.25 26.15
N LEU A 200 19.52 5.28 26.34
CA LEU A 200 19.88 3.87 26.43
C LEU A 200 20.38 3.31 25.10
N ALA A 201 19.76 3.72 23.99
CA ALA A 201 20.19 3.32 22.65
C ALA A 201 21.58 3.85 22.32
N HIS A 202 21.86 5.13 22.60
CA HIS A 202 23.18 5.72 22.42
C HIS A 202 24.23 5.06 23.32
N TRP A 203 23.87 4.75 24.57
CA TRP A 203 24.74 4.05 25.51
C TRP A 203 25.10 2.63 25.04
N LYS A 204 24.12 1.85 24.56
CA LYS A 204 24.30 0.43 24.21
C LYS A 204 24.80 0.21 22.79
N LYS A 205 24.26 0.96 21.82
CA LYS A 205 24.47 0.76 20.37
C LYS A 205 25.32 1.85 19.74
N GLY A 206 25.10 3.11 20.13
CA GLY A 206 25.78 4.27 19.52
C GLY A 206 27.18 4.58 20.07
N GLY A 207 27.87 3.62 20.71
CA GLY A 207 29.27 3.80 21.15
C GLY A 207 29.50 4.71 22.36
N HIS A 208 28.46 5.39 22.90
CA HIS A 208 28.65 6.37 23.98
C HIS A 208 29.25 5.75 25.24
N LYS A 209 28.96 4.49 25.58
CA LYS A 209 29.55 3.82 26.75
C LYS A 209 31.08 3.81 26.74
N GLN A 210 31.70 3.74 25.55
CA GLN A 210 33.16 3.71 25.38
C GLN A 210 33.75 5.12 25.40
N ASN A 211 33.03 6.10 24.82
CA ASN A 211 33.52 7.47 24.65
C ASN A 211 33.09 8.43 25.78
N CYS A 212 32.23 7.98 26.70
CA CYS A 212 31.72 8.76 27.82
C CYS A 212 32.81 8.95 28.90
N SER A 213 33.75 9.86 28.62
CA SER A 213 34.74 10.49 29.53
C SER A 213 35.87 11.23 28.77
N ASN A 214 35.94 11.22 27.44
CA ASN A 214 36.98 11.93 26.70
C ASN A 214 36.66 13.43 26.61
N GLU A 215 37.50 14.27 27.22
CA GLU A 215 37.24 15.71 27.38
C GLU A 215 37.32 16.54 26.09
N LYS A 216 37.76 15.98 24.95
CA LYS A 216 37.65 16.62 23.63
C LYS A 216 37.53 15.56 22.54
N VAL A 217 36.44 15.60 21.79
CA VAL A 217 36.36 14.97 20.47
C VAL A 217 35.95 16.06 19.49
N ASP A 218 36.94 16.83 19.03
CA ASP A 218 36.84 17.74 17.86
C ASP A 218 37.05 16.98 16.53
N ASN A 219 36.75 15.68 16.50
CA ASN A 219 36.80 14.91 15.26
C ASN A 219 35.41 14.38 14.96
N LEU A 220 34.87 14.80 13.82
CA LEU A 220 33.70 14.29 13.10
C LEU A 220 33.89 12.82 12.69
N GLN A 221 34.29 11.95 13.61
CA GLN A 221 34.22 10.50 13.43
C GLN A 221 32.80 10.08 13.76
N GLU A 222 32.01 10.02 12.68
CA GLU A 222 30.77 9.25 12.50
C GLU A 222 30.16 8.75 13.81
N ASP A 223 29.23 9.54 14.36
CA ASP A 223 28.26 9.01 15.32
C ASP A 223 27.68 7.75 14.69
N ASN A 224 27.94 6.59 15.29
CA ASN A 224 27.36 5.32 14.83
C ASN A 224 25.84 5.51 14.74
N ILE A 225 25.33 5.66 13.51
CA ILE A 225 23.93 5.93 13.26
C ILE A 225 23.16 4.74 13.80
N ILE A 226 22.27 5.01 14.76
CA ILE A 226 21.43 3.97 15.34
C ILE A 226 20.31 3.73 14.35
N SER A 227 20.56 2.78 13.45
CA SER A 227 19.69 2.36 12.35
C SER A 227 18.22 2.20 12.82
N ASP A 228 17.97 1.58 13.96
CA ASP A 228 16.61 1.39 14.48
C ASP A 228 15.81 2.70 14.72
N ILE A 229 16.49 3.82 14.97
CA ILE A 229 15.88 5.09 15.40
C ILE A 229 15.99 6.16 14.30
N VAL A 230 17.04 6.13 13.50
CA VAL A 230 17.33 7.16 12.48
C VAL A 230 17.47 6.47 11.13
N PHE A 231 16.61 6.85 10.18
CA PHE A 231 16.71 6.40 8.80
C PHE A 231 17.97 6.96 8.14
N LYS A 232 18.48 6.27 7.13
CA LYS A 232 19.60 6.73 6.32
C LYS A 232 19.29 8.08 5.67
N GLU A 233 20.30 8.93 5.66
CA GLU A 233 20.22 10.28 5.10
C GLU A 233 20.41 10.24 3.58
N LEU A 234 19.41 10.74 2.83
CA LEU A 234 19.40 10.80 1.36
C LEU A 234 18.82 12.14 0.88
N GLU A 235 19.28 12.64 -0.25
CA GLU A 235 18.81 13.89 -0.87
C GLU A 235 17.55 13.65 -1.72
N ILE A 236 16.59 14.58 -1.64
CA ILE A 236 15.44 14.63 -2.54
C ILE A 236 15.73 15.69 -3.60
N VAL A 237 15.96 15.24 -4.83
CA VAL A 237 16.16 16.11 -6.00
C VAL A 237 14.80 16.33 -6.67
N ILE A 238 14.37 17.58 -6.74
CA ILE A 238 13.11 17.99 -7.37
C ILE A 238 13.39 18.38 -8.82
N ARG A 239 12.65 17.82 -9.78
CA ARG A 239 12.79 18.05 -11.22
C ARG A 239 11.42 18.28 -11.87
N THR A 240 11.38 19.00 -12.98
CA THR A 240 10.17 19.10 -13.80
C THR A 240 10.13 17.95 -14.82
N PRO A 241 8.93 17.50 -15.24
CA PRO A 241 8.76 16.41 -16.20
C PRO A 241 9.40 16.67 -17.57
N ASP A 242 9.58 17.93 -17.95
CA ASP A 242 10.19 18.34 -19.22
C ASP A 242 11.74 18.27 -19.18
N ASP A 243 12.35 18.17 -17.98
CA ASP A 243 13.81 18.05 -17.80
C ASP A 243 14.35 16.66 -18.22
N ASP A 244 13.47 15.68 -18.44
CA ASP A 244 13.81 14.32 -18.88
C ASP A 244 14.23 14.26 -20.36
N ASP A 245 13.86 15.26 -21.19
CA ASP A 245 14.25 15.33 -22.60
C ASP A 245 15.59 16.05 -22.85
N GLU A 246 16.11 16.82 -21.88
CA GLU A 246 17.34 17.61 -22.05
C GLU A 246 18.57 17.06 -21.31
N THR A 247 18.47 16.01 -20.50
CA THR A 247 19.64 15.39 -19.82
C THR A 247 20.31 14.24 -20.57
N LYS A 248 20.08 14.10 -21.88
CA LYS A 248 21.01 13.41 -22.79
C LYS A 248 22.14 14.34 -23.21
N SER A 249 22.94 14.79 -22.25
CA SER A 249 24.20 15.46 -22.55
C SER A 249 25.26 15.14 -21.50
N ASP A 250 26.19 14.30 -21.94
CA ASP A 250 27.64 14.44 -21.79
C ASP A 250 28.34 13.98 -20.50
N ASP A 251 27.95 12.85 -19.92
CA ASP A 251 28.83 12.06 -19.04
C ASP A 251 28.67 10.54 -19.29
N GLY A 252 29.68 9.95 -19.94
CA GLY A 252 30.10 8.53 -19.88
C GLY A 252 29.08 7.41 -20.17
N ASP A 253 29.26 6.71 -21.30
CA ASP A 253 28.49 5.56 -21.81
C ASP A 253 28.40 4.29 -20.92
N ASP A 254 28.77 4.33 -19.63
CA ASP A 254 28.80 3.15 -18.74
C ASP A 254 27.59 3.05 -17.76
N ASP A 255 26.75 4.09 -17.65
CA ASP A 255 25.71 4.20 -16.59
C ASP A 255 24.25 3.93 -17.03
N GLU A 256 23.96 3.77 -18.33
CA GLU A 256 22.59 3.45 -18.80
C GLU A 256 22.18 2.02 -18.45
N GLN A 257 23.14 1.09 -18.45
CA GLN A 257 22.88 -0.33 -18.19
C GLN A 257 22.74 -0.64 -16.69
N SER A 258 23.43 0.12 -15.83
CA SER A 258 23.34 -0.02 -14.37
C SER A 258 22.02 0.51 -13.80
N ASN A 259 21.49 1.62 -14.35
CA ASN A 259 20.21 2.19 -13.95
C ASN A 259 19.02 1.29 -14.35
N ALA A 260 19.01 0.71 -15.56
CA ALA A 260 17.96 -0.22 -15.98
C ALA A 260 17.92 -1.51 -15.13
N ILE A 261 19.09 -2.03 -14.72
CA ILE A 261 19.19 -3.19 -13.81
C ILE A 261 18.71 -2.84 -12.40
N LEU A 262 19.03 -1.64 -11.90
CA LEU A 262 18.53 -1.12 -10.62
C LEU A 262 17.01 -0.96 -10.66
N GLU A 263 16.44 -0.38 -11.72
CA GLU A 263 15.00 -0.22 -11.93
C GLU A 263 14.25 -1.56 -12.00
N GLU A 264 14.77 -2.55 -12.72
CA GLU A 264 14.16 -3.89 -12.78
C GLU A 264 14.23 -4.61 -11.43
N SER A 265 15.32 -4.39 -10.67
CA SER A 265 15.45 -4.91 -9.30
C SER A 265 14.49 -4.23 -8.33
N GLU A 266 14.24 -2.93 -8.49
CA GLU A 266 13.32 -2.14 -7.67
C GLU A 266 11.85 -2.49 -7.97
N MET A 267 11.53 -2.81 -9.22
CA MET A 267 10.23 -3.36 -9.59
C MET A 267 9.98 -4.75 -8.99
N LYS A 268 10.98 -5.65 -9.02
CA LYS A 268 10.86 -6.97 -8.38
C LYS A 268 10.62 -6.82 -6.87
N LYS A 269 11.34 -5.89 -6.21
CA LYS A 269 11.18 -5.59 -4.78
C LYS A 269 9.85 -4.95 -4.44
N PHE A 270 9.33 -4.06 -5.28
CA PHE A 270 8.00 -3.48 -5.07
C PHE A 270 6.89 -4.51 -5.26
N ASN A 271 7.00 -5.36 -6.27
CA ASN A 271 6.06 -6.47 -6.48
C ASN A 271 6.12 -7.45 -5.30
N GLU A 272 7.32 -7.77 -4.80
CA GLU A 272 7.51 -8.59 -3.59
C GLU A 272 6.95 -7.90 -2.33
N TYR A 273 7.08 -6.58 -2.19
CA TYR A 273 6.47 -5.81 -1.09
C TYR A 273 4.94 -5.84 -1.15
N ILE A 274 4.37 -5.70 -2.36
CA ILE A 274 2.93 -5.86 -2.60
C ILE A 274 2.50 -7.29 -2.26
N GLU A 275 3.23 -8.31 -2.69
CA GLU A 275 2.93 -9.73 -2.45
C GLU A 275 3.05 -10.13 -0.97
N THR A 276 4.04 -9.60 -0.25
CA THR A 276 4.25 -9.88 1.19
C THR A 276 3.25 -9.17 2.09
N LYS A 277 2.70 -8.03 1.65
CA LYS A 277 1.65 -7.28 2.37
C LYS A 277 0.24 -7.48 1.82
N LYS A 278 0.07 -8.23 0.74
CA LYS A 278 -1.24 -8.81 0.40
C LYS A 278 -1.72 -9.56 1.64
N PRO A 279 -2.96 -9.38 2.11
CA PRO A 279 -3.53 -10.34 3.05
C PRO A 279 -3.33 -11.75 2.46
N GLU A 280 -3.09 -12.77 3.28
CA GLU A 280 -3.04 -14.18 2.84
C GLU A 280 -4.43 -14.60 2.31
N PHE A 281 -4.83 -14.06 1.17
CA PHE A 281 -5.98 -14.41 0.37
C PHE A 281 -5.62 -14.07 -1.07
N GLN A 282 -5.57 -15.14 -1.86
CA GLN A 282 -5.15 -15.18 -3.25
C GLN A 282 -6.10 -14.33 -4.11
N ASP A 283 -5.56 -13.31 -4.75
CA ASP A 283 -6.09 -12.76 -5.99
C ASP A 283 -4.91 -12.56 -6.95
N GLU A 284 -4.71 -13.57 -7.78
CA GLU A 284 -3.94 -13.48 -9.02
C GLU A 284 -4.94 -13.47 -10.17
N ASN A 285 -4.97 -12.35 -10.90
CA ASN A 285 -5.49 -12.11 -12.26
C ASN A 285 -6.43 -10.90 -12.37
N LEU A 286 -5.87 -9.72 -12.07
CA LEU A 286 -6.42 -8.44 -12.53
C LEU A 286 -6.06 -8.11 -13.99
N ASP A 287 -5.05 -8.77 -14.57
CA ASP A 287 -4.54 -8.42 -15.91
C ASP A 287 -5.31 -9.09 -17.08
N GLU A 288 -6.16 -10.11 -16.83
CA GLU A 288 -6.91 -10.81 -17.90
C GLU A 288 -8.39 -10.39 -18.06
N ILE A 289 -8.96 -9.70 -17.06
CA ILE A 289 -10.37 -9.26 -17.07
C ILE A 289 -10.60 -8.11 -18.07
N VAL A 290 -9.55 -7.34 -18.39
CA VAL A 290 -9.65 -6.06 -19.14
C VAL A 290 -9.87 -6.23 -20.65
N LYS A 291 -9.66 -7.41 -21.23
CA LYS A 291 -9.72 -7.54 -22.71
C LYS A 291 -11.12 -7.73 -23.28
N ASN A 292 -12.14 -7.97 -22.46
CA ASN A 292 -13.32 -8.63 -22.95
C ASN A 292 -14.60 -8.25 -22.22
N ASN A 293 -15.21 -7.10 -22.53
CA ASN A 293 -16.67 -6.93 -22.43
C ASN A 293 -17.21 -5.78 -23.30
N LYS A 294 -18.22 -6.10 -24.12
CA LYS A 294 -19.32 -5.29 -24.68
C LYS A 294 -20.56 -6.17 -24.43
N HIS A 295 -21.77 -5.78 -24.03
CA HIS A 295 -22.50 -4.52 -23.80
C HIS A 295 -23.70 -4.88 -22.90
N SER A 296 -24.11 -4.03 -21.95
CA SER A 296 -25.53 -3.68 -21.68
C SER A 296 -25.63 -2.38 -20.85
N GLU A 297 -26.74 -1.65 -20.94
CA GLU A 297 -26.83 -0.23 -20.52
C GLU A 297 -26.89 0.02 -18.99
N GLU A 298 -27.06 -1.01 -18.15
CA GLU A 298 -26.90 -0.89 -16.69
C GLU A 298 -25.44 -1.13 -16.24
N ASP A 299 -24.59 -1.69 -17.12
CA ASP A 299 -23.15 -1.95 -16.86
C ASP A 299 -22.26 -0.71 -17.11
N LEU A 300 -22.81 0.38 -17.66
CA LEU A 300 -22.04 1.57 -18.05
C LEU A 300 -21.39 2.31 -16.86
N GLU A 301 -22.04 2.35 -15.69
CA GLU A 301 -21.46 3.00 -14.50
C GLU A 301 -20.33 2.15 -13.89
N ASP A 302 -20.50 0.83 -13.86
CA ASP A 302 -19.49 -0.11 -13.36
C ASP A 302 -18.31 -0.28 -14.35
N ASP A 303 -18.56 -0.28 -15.66
CA ASP A 303 -17.53 -0.29 -16.70
C ASP A 303 -16.72 1.02 -16.71
N VAL A 304 -17.37 2.18 -16.54
CA VAL A 304 -16.68 3.48 -16.39
C VAL A 304 -15.84 3.51 -15.10
N GLN A 305 -16.36 2.97 -14.00
CA GLN A 305 -15.65 2.91 -12.73
C GLN A 305 -14.43 1.95 -12.81
N GLN A 306 -14.56 0.81 -13.48
CA GLN A 306 -13.48 -0.15 -13.72
C GLN A 306 -12.42 0.40 -14.68
N GLN A 307 -12.83 1.08 -15.76
CA GLN A 307 -11.91 1.78 -16.66
C GLN A 307 -11.15 2.89 -15.93
N ALA A 308 -11.83 3.69 -15.10
CA ALA A 308 -11.21 4.71 -14.28
C ALA A 308 -10.25 4.11 -13.23
N GLU A 309 -10.56 2.92 -12.69
CA GLU A 309 -9.66 2.18 -11.79
C GLU A 309 -8.38 1.73 -12.49
N GLN A 310 -8.53 1.14 -13.68
CA GLN A 310 -7.42 0.71 -14.49
C GLN A 310 -6.54 1.88 -14.92
N GLU A 311 -7.14 2.98 -15.37
CA GLU A 311 -6.40 4.20 -15.72
C GLU A 311 -5.70 4.82 -14.50
N CYS A 312 -6.35 4.83 -13.34
CA CYS A 312 -5.76 5.31 -12.08
C CYS A 312 -4.54 4.46 -11.69
N PHE A 313 -4.68 3.14 -11.75
CA PHE A 313 -3.63 2.19 -11.42
C PHE A 313 -2.49 2.22 -12.44
N ASP A 314 -2.77 2.41 -13.73
CA ASP A 314 -1.77 2.55 -14.77
C ASP A 314 -0.98 3.86 -14.62
N ARG A 315 -1.65 4.96 -14.26
CA ARG A 315 -0.97 6.23 -13.90
C ARG A 315 -0.07 6.03 -12.69
N PHE A 316 -0.52 5.27 -11.70
CA PHE A 316 0.27 4.95 -10.51
C PHE A 316 1.49 4.07 -10.85
N LYS A 317 1.31 3.02 -11.65
CA LYS A 317 2.39 2.15 -12.15
C LYS A 317 3.46 2.96 -12.91
N ARG A 318 3.07 3.94 -13.74
CA ARG A 318 4.01 4.81 -14.46
C ARG A 318 4.86 5.66 -13.50
N ALA A 319 4.25 6.23 -12.47
CA ALA A 319 4.99 7.00 -11.45
C ALA A 319 6.01 6.12 -10.71
N THR A 320 5.60 4.90 -10.33
CA THR A 320 6.50 3.93 -9.68
C THR A 320 7.66 3.51 -10.59
N ARG A 321 7.42 3.29 -11.88
CA ARG A 321 8.47 2.94 -12.87
C ARG A 321 9.53 4.02 -13.01
N ARG A 322 9.18 5.30 -12.84
CA ARG A 322 10.11 6.43 -12.89
C ARG A 322 10.86 6.66 -11.60
N GLY A 323 10.64 5.85 -10.57
CA GLY A 323 11.26 6.03 -9.25
C GLY A 323 10.77 7.28 -8.51
N GLU A 324 9.63 7.86 -8.89
CA GLU A 324 9.04 9.04 -8.24
C GLU A 324 8.72 8.71 -6.78
N ILE A 325 9.25 9.49 -5.82
CA ILE A 325 8.93 9.34 -4.39
C ILE A 325 8.04 10.46 -3.85
N LEU A 326 8.06 11.61 -4.51
CA LEU A 326 7.39 12.84 -4.10
C LEU A 326 6.79 13.47 -5.35
N ARG A 327 5.58 13.99 -5.22
CA ARG A 327 4.92 14.81 -6.23
C ARG A 327 4.47 16.10 -5.57
N TYR A 328 5.07 17.20 -5.99
CA TYR A 328 4.82 18.54 -5.45
C TYR A 328 4.17 19.39 -6.53
N TYR A 329 3.04 20.04 -6.23
CA TYR A 329 2.36 20.89 -7.21
C TYR A 329 2.67 22.35 -6.93
N SER A 330 3.34 23.06 -7.84
CA SER A 330 3.75 24.45 -7.60
C SER A 330 2.54 25.40 -7.49
N ASP A 331 1.38 25.00 -8.03
CA ASP A 331 0.10 25.74 -7.99
C ASP A 331 -0.92 25.15 -7.00
N TRP A 332 -0.44 24.46 -5.96
CA TRP A 332 -1.26 23.79 -4.95
C TRP A 332 -2.29 24.69 -4.23
N ASN A 333 -2.15 26.02 -4.31
CA ASN A 333 -3.09 26.97 -3.74
C ASN A 333 -4.28 27.31 -4.66
N LEU A 334 -4.52 26.58 -5.76
CA LEU A 334 -5.69 26.76 -6.65
C LEU A 334 -6.88 25.85 -6.28
N ASP A 335 -8.06 26.07 -6.87
CA ASP A 335 -9.30 25.42 -6.40
C ASP A 335 -9.53 23.98 -6.93
N ASP A 336 -8.91 23.56 -8.05
CA ASP A 336 -9.05 22.19 -8.57
C ASP A 336 -7.96 21.23 -8.07
N GLN A 337 -8.13 20.74 -6.84
CA GLN A 337 -7.14 19.91 -6.13
C GLN A 337 -7.41 18.41 -6.24
N ARG A 338 -8.63 17.99 -6.60
CA ARG A 338 -9.04 16.57 -6.57
C ARG A 338 -8.49 15.77 -7.74
N SER A 339 -8.42 16.40 -8.92
CA SER A 339 -7.92 15.82 -10.16
C SER A 339 -6.40 15.60 -10.16
N LYS A 340 -5.68 16.31 -9.27
CA LYS A 340 -4.22 16.32 -9.15
C LYS A 340 -3.65 15.18 -8.29
N ILE A 341 -4.41 14.67 -7.32
CA ILE A 341 -3.92 13.58 -6.47
C ILE A 341 -3.83 12.29 -7.29
N LEU A 342 -2.66 11.65 -7.25
CA LEU A 342 -2.45 10.34 -7.84
C LEU A 342 -2.80 9.28 -6.80
N TRP A 343 -3.94 8.64 -7.00
CA TRP A 343 -4.49 7.59 -6.14
C TRP A 343 -4.01 6.20 -6.56
N ILE A 344 -3.95 5.27 -5.59
CA ILE A 344 -3.60 3.86 -5.84
C ILE A 344 -4.78 3.08 -6.43
N SER A 345 -6.01 3.38 -6.00
CA SER A 345 -7.27 2.82 -6.53
C SER A 345 -8.34 3.92 -6.62
N SER A 346 -9.26 3.79 -7.58
CA SER A 346 -10.40 4.69 -7.79
C SER A 346 -11.65 4.30 -6.99
N ARG A 347 -11.67 3.12 -6.35
CA ARG A 347 -12.80 2.66 -5.49
C ARG A 347 -12.84 3.41 -4.17
N PRO A 348 -14.06 3.73 -3.71
CA PRO A 348 -14.44 5.12 -3.51
C PRO A 348 -13.42 5.81 -2.61
N VAL A 349 -12.51 6.57 -3.21
CA VAL A 349 -11.79 7.62 -2.49
C VAL A 349 -12.90 8.49 -1.89
N PRO A 350 -13.09 8.47 -0.56
CA PRO A 350 -14.28 9.01 0.03
C PRO A 350 -14.32 10.51 -0.28
N ARG A 351 -15.40 10.97 -0.92
CA ARG A 351 -15.81 12.38 -0.82
C ARG A 351 -15.82 12.84 0.64
N GLU A 352 -15.94 11.89 1.58
CA GLU A 352 -15.77 12.08 3.01
C GLU A 352 -14.35 12.45 3.49
N ILE A 353 -13.24 12.06 2.83
CA ILE A 353 -11.89 12.41 3.31
C ILE A 353 -11.76 13.93 3.37
N PHE A 354 -12.08 14.60 2.27
CA PHE A 354 -12.01 16.06 2.20
C PHE A 354 -12.95 16.73 3.22
N SER A 355 -14.06 16.09 3.59
CA SER A 355 -14.93 16.56 4.67
C SER A 355 -14.38 16.29 6.08
N LYS A 356 -13.51 15.28 6.22
CA LYS A 356 -12.84 14.90 7.48
C LYS A 356 -11.54 15.69 7.70
N VAL A 357 -10.98 16.33 6.67
CA VAL A 357 -9.79 17.18 6.80
C VAL A 357 -10.11 18.32 7.78
N PRO A 358 -9.42 18.42 8.92
CA PRO A 358 -9.66 19.51 9.85
C PRO A 358 -9.23 20.85 9.23
N ARG A 359 -10.02 21.89 9.48
CA ARG A 359 -9.69 23.27 9.11
C ARG A 359 -8.42 23.74 9.82
N CYS A 360 -7.77 24.76 9.25
CA CYS A 360 -6.59 25.36 9.87
C CYS A 360 -6.94 25.86 11.28
N PRO A 361 -6.19 25.50 12.34
CA PRO A 361 -6.49 25.94 13.71
C PRO A 361 -6.26 27.44 13.94
N ASN A 362 -5.61 28.15 13.00
CA ASN A 362 -5.29 29.57 13.13
C ASN A 362 -6.27 30.47 12.36
N CYS A 363 -6.40 30.30 11.05
CA CYS A 363 -7.32 31.10 10.22
C CYS A 363 -8.68 30.45 9.96
N PHE A 364 -8.89 29.19 10.36
CA PHE A 364 -10.09 28.40 10.07
C PHE A 364 -10.40 28.16 8.58
N SER A 365 -9.50 28.54 7.67
CA SER A 365 -9.58 28.18 6.25
C SER A 365 -9.48 26.66 6.05
N GLU A 366 -10.14 26.16 5.01
CA GLU A 366 -10.04 24.76 4.60
C GLU A 366 -8.63 24.47 4.08
N ARG A 367 -7.98 23.45 4.63
CA ARG A 367 -6.64 23.05 4.20
C ARG A 367 -6.70 22.49 2.78
N ARG A 368 -5.69 22.80 1.98
CA ARG A 368 -5.57 22.36 0.58
C ARG A 368 -4.48 21.32 0.44
N PHE A 369 -4.66 20.39 -0.50
CA PHE A 369 -3.62 19.44 -0.87
C PHE A 369 -2.38 20.20 -1.35
N GLU A 370 -1.19 19.82 -0.87
CA GLU A 370 0.07 20.46 -1.27
C GLU A 370 0.97 19.51 -2.05
N PHE A 371 1.26 18.36 -1.48
CA PHE A 371 2.12 17.35 -2.08
C PHE A 371 1.76 15.96 -1.58
N GLN A 372 2.21 14.94 -2.31
CA GLN A 372 2.04 13.54 -1.93
C GLN A 372 3.37 12.79 -1.93
N ILE A 373 3.48 11.80 -1.05
CA ILE A 373 4.60 10.86 -0.97
C ILE A 373 4.08 9.48 -1.40
N ILE A 374 4.79 8.83 -2.31
CA ILE A 374 4.41 7.57 -2.96
C ILE A 374 5.09 6.37 -2.24
N PRO A 375 4.53 5.14 -2.29
CA PRO A 375 5.11 3.95 -1.65
C PRO A 375 6.55 3.62 -2.02
N THR A 376 7.01 4.04 -3.19
CA THR A 376 8.41 3.89 -3.66
C THR A 376 9.43 4.35 -2.64
N LEU A 377 9.10 5.34 -1.80
CA LEU A 377 9.93 5.79 -0.69
C LEU A 377 10.27 4.65 0.28
N LEU A 378 9.29 3.78 0.59
CA LEU A 378 9.52 2.66 1.51
C LEU A 378 10.52 1.66 0.96
N ASN A 379 10.55 1.41 -0.36
CA ASN A 379 11.53 0.50 -0.94
C ASN A 379 12.97 0.97 -0.70
N LYS A 380 13.18 2.30 -0.71
CA LYS A 380 14.49 2.91 -0.43
C LYS A 380 14.87 2.85 1.05
N ILE A 381 13.88 2.82 1.95
CA ILE A 381 14.08 2.81 3.41
C ILE A 381 14.10 1.38 3.97
N LEU A 382 13.03 0.60 3.78
CA LEU A 382 12.78 -0.69 4.43
C LEU A 382 13.79 -1.80 4.10
N HIS A 383 14.49 -1.73 2.97
CA HIS A 383 15.56 -2.70 2.65
C HIS A 383 16.65 -2.71 3.74
N GLU A 384 16.88 -1.58 4.41
CA GLU A 384 17.86 -1.47 5.49
C GLU A 384 17.23 -1.74 6.88
N TYR A 385 15.90 -1.85 6.98
CA TYR A 385 15.15 -1.98 8.23
C TYR A 385 14.02 -3.03 8.16
N PRO A 386 14.35 -4.32 8.02
CA PRO A 386 13.35 -5.39 7.80
C PRO A 386 12.40 -5.64 8.99
N MET A 387 12.74 -5.17 10.19
CA MET A 387 11.92 -5.31 11.41
C MET A 387 10.97 -4.14 11.63
N ASP A 388 10.92 -3.22 10.67
CA ASP A 388 10.11 -2.01 10.72
C ASP A 388 8.71 -2.27 10.14
N HIS A 389 7.68 -1.85 10.85
CA HIS A 389 6.30 -2.03 10.44
C HIS A 389 5.70 -0.81 9.74
N LEU A 390 6.52 0.18 9.38
CA LEU A 390 6.06 1.38 8.67
C LEU A 390 5.32 0.98 7.38
N ASP A 391 4.13 1.56 7.19
CA ASP A 391 3.27 1.26 6.05
C ASP A 391 2.79 2.56 5.40
N ILE A 392 3.31 2.80 4.20
CA ILE A 392 3.06 3.99 3.39
C ILE A 392 2.41 3.47 2.11
N GLY A 393 1.09 3.67 2.00
CA GLY A 393 0.48 3.66 0.68
C GLY A 393 0.73 5.02 0.05
N THR A 394 -0.28 5.87 -0.11
CA THR A 394 -0.01 7.26 -0.55
C THR A 394 -0.20 8.22 0.61
N LEU A 395 0.85 8.91 1.04
CA LEU A 395 0.73 9.99 2.02
C LEU A 395 0.33 11.26 1.29
N ILE A 396 -0.79 11.85 1.69
CA ILE A 396 -1.37 13.05 1.10
C ILE A 396 -1.31 14.13 2.16
N ILE A 397 -0.54 15.20 1.90
CA ILE A 397 -0.31 16.28 2.84
C ILE A 397 -1.22 17.46 2.48
N PHE A 398 -1.93 17.96 3.49
CA PHE A 398 -2.82 19.11 3.39
C PHE A 398 -2.31 20.25 4.25
N SER A 399 -2.12 21.40 3.64
CA SER A 399 -1.56 22.60 4.27
C SER A 399 -2.53 23.78 4.24
N CYS A 400 -2.32 24.74 5.13
CA CYS A 400 -3.09 25.97 5.13
C CYS A 400 -2.80 26.83 3.87
N PRO A 401 -3.82 27.25 3.10
CA PRO A 401 -3.63 28.07 1.88
C PRO A 401 -3.01 29.43 2.17
N ASP A 402 -3.34 30.03 3.32
CA ASP A 402 -2.80 31.32 3.75
C ASP A 402 -1.40 31.21 4.34
N SER A 403 -0.87 29.97 4.50
CA SER A 403 0.37 29.66 5.21
C SER A 403 0.54 30.54 6.46
N CYS A 404 -0.41 30.44 7.39
CA CYS A 404 -0.57 31.42 8.48
C CYS A 404 0.74 31.71 9.21
N GLN A 405 0.90 32.97 9.60
CA GLN A 405 2.10 33.50 10.24
C GLN A 405 2.41 32.82 11.58
N PRO A 406 3.70 32.58 11.87
CA PRO A 406 4.15 32.05 13.16
C PRO A 406 3.91 33.04 14.29
N THR A 407 3.33 32.59 15.40
CA THR A 407 3.19 33.40 16.62
C THR A 407 4.47 33.30 17.46
N LYS A 408 4.66 34.21 18.43
CA LYS A 408 5.83 34.20 19.33
C LYS A 408 5.96 32.89 20.13
N SER A 409 4.85 32.22 20.42
CA SER A 409 4.81 30.98 21.23
C SER A 409 4.85 29.70 20.40
N ASN A 410 4.42 29.72 19.13
CA ASN A 410 4.38 28.53 18.29
C ASN A 410 4.91 28.82 16.88
N LYS A 411 6.12 28.32 16.59
CA LYS A 411 6.79 28.43 15.29
C LYS A 411 6.54 27.23 14.37
N TYR A 412 6.03 26.12 14.90
CA TYR A 412 5.72 24.90 14.15
C TYR A 412 4.22 24.65 14.13
N PHE A 413 3.61 24.58 12.96
CA PHE A 413 2.19 24.29 12.78
C PHE A 413 2.00 22.83 12.41
N GLU A 414 1.12 22.14 13.12
CA GLU A 414 0.73 20.78 12.76
C GLU A 414 -0.22 20.87 11.55
N GLU A 415 0.20 20.31 10.43
CA GLU A 415 -0.61 20.21 9.22
C GLU A 415 -1.29 18.83 9.19
N TYR A 416 -2.13 18.57 8.19
CA TYR A 416 -2.87 17.30 8.12
C TYR A 416 -2.23 16.34 7.12
N ILE A 417 -2.12 15.08 7.51
CA ILE A 417 -1.59 14.00 6.67
C ILE A 417 -2.61 12.86 6.64
N TYR A 418 -2.91 12.39 5.43
CA TYR A 418 -3.75 11.22 5.21
C TYR A 418 -2.91 10.12 4.55
N ASN A 419 -2.92 8.91 5.10
CA ASN A 419 -2.27 7.75 4.50
C ASN A 419 -3.34 6.88 3.83
N GLN A 420 -3.36 6.86 2.49
CA GLN A 420 -4.16 5.89 1.75
C GLN A 420 -3.52 4.51 1.93
N PRO A 421 -4.18 3.50 2.52
CA PRO A 421 -3.60 2.16 2.63
C PRO A 421 -3.53 1.49 1.25
N LEU A 422 -2.55 0.59 1.05
CA LEU A 422 -2.32 -0.15 -0.22
C LEU A 422 -3.44 -1.14 -0.56
N PHE A 423 -4.09 -1.65 0.47
CA PHE A 423 -5.26 -2.51 0.40
C PHE A 423 -6.30 -1.94 1.36
N GLU A 424 -7.58 -2.22 1.12
CA GLU A 424 -8.48 -2.30 2.26
C GLU A 424 -7.91 -3.40 3.16
N ILE A 425 -7.10 -2.99 4.15
CA ILE A 425 -7.29 -3.57 5.47
C ILE A 425 -8.77 -3.29 5.66
N ASN A 426 -9.62 -4.28 5.37
CA ASN A 426 -10.87 -4.45 6.09
C ASN A 426 -10.43 -4.10 7.48
N GLU A 427 -10.75 -2.88 7.94
CA GLU A 427 -10.56 -2.54 9.31
C GLU A 427 -11.13 -3.78 9.98
N VAL A 428 -10.25 -4.56 10.65
CA VAL A 428 -10.71 -5.38 11.74
C VAL A 428 -11.50 -4.34 12.48
N ASN A 429 -12.82 -4.39 12.29
CA ASN A 429 -13.66 -3.32 12.74
C ASN A 429 -13.39 -3.42 14.23
N ASP A 430 -12.57 -2.50 14.74
CA ASP A 430 -12.49 -2.21 16.16
C ASP A 430 -13.83 -1.55 16.57
N GLY A 431 -14.79 -1.45 15.65
CA GLY A 431 -16.19 -1.62 15.98
C GLY A 431 -16.40 -2.93 16.73
N PHE A 432 -16.93 -2.80 17.95
CA PHE A 432 -17.44 -3.83 18.86
C PHE A 432 -18.23 -5.01 18.21
N TRP A 433 -18.59 -4.93 16.93
CA TRP A 433 -19.53 -5.77 16.22
C TRP A 433 -18.84 -6.60 15.12
N ILE A 434 -18.89 -7.93 15.23
CA ILE A 434 -18.35 -8.88 14.24
C ILE A 434 -19.25 -8.87 12.98
N LYS A 435 -18.90 -8.08 11.95
CA LYS A 435 -19.72 -7.91 10.72
C LYS A 435 -19.59 -9.06 9.72
N GLU A 436 -18.45 -9.73 9.69
CA GLU A 436 -18.20 -10.88 8.81
C GLU A 436 -17.59 -12.02 9.61
N ASN A 437 -17.90 -13.26 9.21
CA ASN A 437 -17.36 -14.45 9.84
C ASN A 437 -17.21 -15.59 8.82
N GLN A 438 -16.58 -16.68 9.24
CA GLN A 438 -16.20 -17.80 8.40
C GLN A 438 -16.68 -19.14 8.99
N PHE A 439 -16.93 -20.11 8.12
CA PHE A 439 -17.18 -21.51 8.51
C PHE A 439 -16.51 -22.44 7.51
N ARG A 440 -16.26 -23.67 7.95
CA ARG A 440 -15.72 -24.73 7.10
C ARG A 440 -16.79 -25.78 6.83
N GLU A 441 -16.85 -26.25 5.60
CA GLU A 441 -17.76 -27.32 5.17
C GLU A 441 -17.17 -28.05 3.96
N GLN A 442 -17.30 -29.37 3.93
CA GLN A 442 -17.06 -30.15 2.73
C GLN A 442 -18.31 -30.08 1.82
N PRO A 443 -18.14 -29.64 0.57
CA PRO A 443 -19.25 -29.52 -0.36
C PRO A 443 -19.76 -30.89 -0.80
N ASP A 444 -21.08 -30.97 -1.01
CA ASP A 444 -21.68 -32.11 -1.71
C ASP A 444 -21.55 -31.85 -3.22
N VAL A 445 -20.68 -32.62 -3.86
CA VAL A 445 -20.34 -32.51 -5.28
C VAL A 445 -20.78 -33.77 -6.01
N ASN A 446 -21.54 -33.60 -7.08
CA ASN A 446 -22.00 -34.71 -7.91
C ASN A 446 -21.69 -34.44 -9.38
N PHE A 447 -20.83 -35.28 -9.96
CA PHE A 447 -20.43 -35.16 -11.35
C PHE A 447 -21.57 -35.50 -12.30
N LYS A 448 -21.95 -34.54 -13.17
CA LYS A 448 -23.06 -34.73 -14.12
C LYS A 448 -22.73 -35.68 -15.26
N LYS A 449 -21.51 -36.23 -15.31
CA LYS A 449 -21.01 -37.09 -16.39
C LYS A 449 -21.03 -36.39 -17.74
N GLN A 450 -20.88 -35.06 -17.70
CA GLN A 450 -20.87 -34.17 -18.84
C GLN A 450 -19.51 -33.49 -18.90
N PHE A 451 -18.88 -33.48 -20.08
CA PHE A 451 -17.58 -32.87 -20.28
C PHE A 451 -17.30 -32.48 -21.74
N ILE A 452 -16.31 -31.63 -21.91
CA ILE A 452 -15.75 -31.20 -23.20
C ILE A 452 -14.24 -31.43 -23.12
N LEU A 453 -13.69 -32.16 -24.09
CA LEU A 453 -12.28 -32.41 -24.28
C LEU A 453 -11.82 -31.74 -25.57
N ILE A 454 -10.74 -30.98 -25.49
CA ILE A 454 -10.03 -30.39 -26.62
C ILE A 454 -8.56 -30.76 -26.50
N ILE A 455 -7.98 -31.18 -27.62
CA ILE A 455 -6.59 -31.56 -27.76
C ILE A 455 -5.98 -30.65 -28.81
N GLU A 456 -4.94 -29.94 -28.39
CA GLU A 456 -4.17 -29.05 -29.23
C GLU A 456 -2.94 -29.80 -29.75
N THR A 457 -2.69 -29.69 -31.04
CA THR A 457 -1.55 -30.37 -31.69
C THR A 457 -0.48 -29.38 -32.13
N SER A 458 0.63 -29.91 -32.62
CA SER A 458 1.72 -29.13 -33.21
C SER A 458 1.32 -28.27 -34.41
N ASP A 459 0.24 -28.63 -35.09
CA ASP A 459 -0.35 -27.79 -36.12
C ASP A 459 -1.48 -26.96 -35.51
N PRO A 460 -1.34 -25.61 -35.43
CA PRO A 460 -2.36 -24.75 -34.85
C PRO A 460 -3.69 -24.79 -35.62
N GLU A 461 -3.71 -25.24 -36.88
CA GLU A 461 -4.94 -25.40 -37.66
C GLU A 461 -5.66 -26.74 -37.37
N GLN A 462 -5.01 -27.67 -36.69
CA GLN A 462 -5.53 -29.02 -36.45
C GLN A 462 -5.76 -29.28 -34.96
N ILE A 463 -6.96 -28.92 -34.50
CA ILE A 463 -7.48 -29.28 -33.16
C ILE A 463 -8.28 -30.57 -33.22
N PHE A 464 -8.25 -31.37 -32.15
CA PHE A 464 -9.14 -32.51 -31.98
C PHE A 464 -10.04 -32.32 -30.76
N GLY A 465 -11.29 -32.75 -30.86
CA GLY A 465 -12.26 -32.53 -29.77
C GLY A 465 -13.28 -33.64 -29.64
N PHE A 466 -13.73 -33.84 -28.40
CA PHE A 466 -14.85 -34.71 -28.06
C PHE A 466 -15.68 -34.05 -26.97
N SER A 467 -16.99 -34.15 -27.06
CA SER A 467 -17.88 -33.72 -25.99
C SER A 467 -18.97 -34.75 -25.72
N THR A 468 -19.51 -34.75 -24.50
CA THR A 468 -20.77 -35.44 -24.20
C THR A 468 -21.98 -34.73 -24.81
N PHE A 469 -21.82 -33.48 -25.23
CA PHE A 469 -22.88 -32.69 -25.86
C PHE A 469 -22.89 -32.90 -27.37
N GLU A 470 -23.98 -33.43 -27.88
CA GLU A 470 -24.06 -33.82 -29.29
C GLU A 470 -23.97 -32.63 -30.25
N PHE A 471 -24.50 -31.46 -29.89
CA PHE A 471 -24.39 -30.26 -30.71
C PHE A 471 -22.92 -29.79 -30.86
N ILE A 472 -22.09 -29.94 -29.82
CA ILE A 472 -20.65 -29.63 -29.88
C ILE A 472 -19.94 -30.66 -30.76
N ASN A 473 -20.30 -31.95 -30.62
CA ASN A 473 -19.76 -32.99 -31.49
C ASN A 473 -20.10 -32.75 -32.97
N GLN A 474 -21.28 -32.22 -33.29
CA GLN A 474 -21.64 -31.87 -34.67
C GLN A 474 -20.72 -30.80 -35.24
N GLU A 475 -20.36 -29.77 -34.46
CA GLU A 475 -19.38 -28.74 -34.87
C GLU A 475 -17.99 -29.34 -35.10
N PHE A 476 -17.50 -30.19 -34.19
CA PHE A 476 -16.22 -30.88 -34.39
C PHE A 476 -16.21 -31.77 -35.64
N ARG A 477 -17.34 -32.41 -35.97
CA ARG A 477 -17.46 -33.22 -37.20
C ARG A 477 -17.47 -32.34 -38.45
N GLN A 478 -18.09 -31.16 -38.43
CA GLN A 478 -18.05 -30.22 -39.55
C GLN A 478 -16.62 -29.76 -39.85
N LEU A 479 -15.78 -29.60 -38.82
CA LEU A 479 -14.39 -29.19 -38.93
C LEU A 479 -13.41 -30.35 -39.19
N ASN A 480 -13.89 -31.61 -39.30
CA ASN A 480 -13.06 -32.83 -39.34
C ASN A 480 -12.11 -32.99 -38.13
N SER A 481 -12.48 -32.40 -36.99
CA SER A 481 -11.73 -32.37 -35.73
C SER A 481 -12.26 -33.37 -34.69
N TRP A 482 -13.33 -34.11 -34.98
CA TRP A 482 -13.94 -35.01 -34.02
C TRP A 482 -13.13 -36.30 -33.80
N ILE A 483 -12.98 -36.72 -32.54
CA ILE A 483 -12.29 -37.95 -32.14
C ILE A 483 -13.15 -38.79 -31.20
N ALA A 484 -13.19 -40.12 -31.42
CA ALA A 484 -13.85 -41.05 -30.51
C ALA A 484 -12.91 -41.38 -29.35
N ILE A 485 -13.40 -41.34 -28.10
CA ILE A 485 -12.60 -41.62 -26.91
C ILE A 485 -13.30 -42.66 -26.01
N ASN A 486 -12.52 -43.39 -25.23
CA ASN A 486 -13.04 -44.23 -24.16
C ASN A 486 -12.98 -43.47 -22.83
N VAL A 487 -14.05 -43.57 -22.03
CA VAL A 487 -14.22 -42.81 -20.78
C VAL A 487 -14.50 -43.79 -19.64
N GLN A 488 -13.78 -43.64 -18.54
CA GLN A 488 -14.03 -44.32 -17.28
C GLN A 488 -14.15 -43.27 -16.17
N GLN A 489 -15.16 -43.38 -15.33
CA GLN A 489 -15.38 -42.43 -14.23
C GLN A 489 -15.92 -43.17 -13.00
N LEU A 490 -15.39 -42.85 -11.82
CA LEU A 490 -15.87 -43.35 -10.53
C LEU A 490 -15.80 -42.23 -9.51
N GLU A 491 -16.82 -42.12 -8.67
CA GLU A 491 -16.82 -41.25 -7.49
C GLU A 491 -16.70 -42.13 -6.25
N PHE A 492 -15.82 -41.75 -5.32
CA PHE A 492 -15.54 -42.46 -4.09
C PHE A 492 -16.01 -41.64 -2.91
N ASP A 493 -16.78 -42.28 -2.04
CA ASP A 493 -17.07 -41.84 -0.67
C ASP A 493 -16.25 -42.77 0.23
N ASN A 494 -15.14 -42.26 0.76
CA ASN A 494 -14.21 -43.04 1.59
C ASN A 494 -14.64 -43.02 3.07
N GLU A 495 -15.35 -41.98 3.48
CA GLU A 495 -15.77 -41.75 4.87
C GLU A 495 -17.18 -42.31 5.17
N ASN A 496 -17.91 -42.76 4.14
CA ASN A 496 -19.30 -43.22 4.16
C ASN A 496 -20.26 -42.18 4.78
N ASP A 497 -20.04 -40.90 4.48
CA ASP A 497 -20.85 -39.79 4.98
C ASP A 497 -21.96 -39.36 4.00
N GLU A 498 -22.18 -40.16 2.95
CA GLU A 498 -23.10 -39.89 1.83
C GLU A 498 -22.67 -38.70 0.96
N LYS A 499 -21.43 -38.21 1.12
CA LYS A 499 -20.81 -37.23 0.23
C LYS A 499 -19.63 -37.86 -0.47
N TYR A 500 -19.43 -37.50 -1.74
CA TYR A 500 -18.24 -37.94 -2.44
C TYR A 500 -17.01 -37.16 -1.97
N ASP A 501 -15.89 -37.86 -1.82
CA ASP A 501 -14.58 -37.29 -1.47
C ASP A 501 -13.68 -37.13 -2.68
N ARG A 502 -13.87 -37.97 -3.70
CA ARG A 502 -12.96 -38.04 -4.84
C ARG A 502 -13.67 -38.46 -6.11
N LEU A 503 -13.39 -37.74 -7.19
CA LEU A 503 -13.68 -38.16 -8.55
C LEU A 503 -12.41 -38.72 -9.19
N TRP A 504 -12.49 -39.95 -9.69
CA TRP A 504 -11.51 -40.55 -10.58
C TRP A 504 -12.06 -40.56 -12.00
N PHE A 505 -11.33 -39.92 -12.91
CA PHE A 505 -11.76 -39.69 -14.28
C PHE A 505 -10.63 -40.04 -15.23
N LYS A 506 -10.83 -41.10 -16.03
CA LYS A 506 -9.83 -41.63 -16.96
C LYS A 506 -10.35 -41.58 -18.39
N LEU A 507 -9.52 -41.03 -19.29
CA LEU A 507 -9.77 -40.97 -20.73
C LEU A 507 -8.69 -41.73 -21.48
N ASP A 508 -9.10 -42.62 -22.40
CA ASP A 508 -8.20 -43.20 -23.38
C ASP A 508 -8.55 -42.64 -24.76
N VAL A 509 -7.63 -41.84 -25.32
CA VAL A 509 -7.78 -41.14 -26.60
C VAL A 509 -6.94 -41.85 -27.66
N PRO A 510 -7.53 -42.41 -28.72
CA PRO A 510 -6.77 -43.06 -29.80
C PRO A 510 -6.07 -42.00 -30.67
N PHE A 511 -4.75 -41.85 -30.54
CA PHE A 511 -3.97 -40.83 -31.24
C PHE A 511 -2.74 -41.44 -31.93
N ARG A 512 -2.57 -41.15 -33.22
CA ARG A 512 -1.42 -41.63 -34.01
C ARG A 512 -0.29 -40.59 -34.01
N PHE A 513 0.70 -40.83 -33.16
CA PHE A 513 1.88 -39.96 -32.94
C PHE A 513 2.88 -39.91 -34.12
N ASP A 514 2.60 -40.57 -35.24
CA ASP A 514 3.51 -40.62 -36.39
C ASP A 514 3.51 -39.34 -37.24
N ARG A 515 2.53 -38.45 -37.05
CA ARG A 515 2.36 -37.23 -37.88
C ARG A 515 2.20 -35.93 -37.10
N LEU A 516 1.69 -35.99 -35.87
CA LEU A 516 1.37 -34.82 -35.05
C LEU A 516 1.80 -35.07 -33.61
N GLU A 517 2.24 -34.03 -32.93
CA GLU A 517 2.54 -34.05 -31.50
C GLU A 517 1.42 -33.37 -30.72
N ILE A 518 1.08 -33.90 -29.54
CA ILE A 518 0.13 -33.26 -28.64
C ILE A 518 0.87 -32.16 -27.88
N ILE A 519 0.44 -30.92 -28.06
CA ILE A 519 1.01 -29.73 -27.39
C ILE A 519 0.17 -29.33 -26.18
N GLY A 520 -1.14 -29.55 -26.20
CA GLY A 520 -2.00 -29.11 -25.11
C GLY A 520 -3.24 -29.97 -24.96
N ILE A 521 -3.79 -29.98 -23.75
CA ILE A 521 -5.07 -30.58 -23.45
C ILE A 521 -5.90 -29.63 -22.59
N ARG A 522 -7.16 -29.47 -23.00
CA ARG A 522 -8.17 -28.74 -22.25
C ARG A 522 -9.36 -29.65 -21.99
N LEU A 523 -9.65 -29.90 -20.72
CA LEU A 523 -10.78 -30.72 -20.28
C LEU A 523 -11.66 -29.90 -19.35
N ILE A 524 -12.95 -29.83 -19.67
CA ILE A 524 -13.95 -29.11 -18.91
C ILE A 524 -15.03 -30.08 -18.48
N GLY A 525 -15.18 -30.32 -17.18
CA GLY A 525 -16.22 -31.19 -16.64
C GLY A 525 -17.27 -30.43 -15.85
N PHE A 526 -18.51 -30.91 -15.90
CA PHE A 526 -19.68 -30.25 -15.30
C PHE A 526 -20.19 -31.05 -14.09
N PHE A 527 -20.48 -30.36 -12.99
CA PHE A 527 -21.01 -30.97 -11.77
C PHE A 527 -22.01 -30.05 -11.06
N SER A 528 -22.83 -30.63 -10.17
CA SER A 528 -23.60 -29.86 -9.20
C SER A 528 -22.80 -29.69 -7.92
N TYR A 529 -22.84 -28.49 -7.34
CA TYR A 529 -22.14 -28.12 -6.13
C TYR A 529 -23.13 -27.59 -5.10
N ASN A 530 -23.21 -28.27 -3.95
CA ASN A 530 -24.19 -27.99 -2.91
C ASN A 530 -23.51 -27.73 -1.55
N LEU A 531 -24.04 -26.75 -0.80
CA LEU A 531 -23.72 -26.52 0.61
C LEU A 531 -25.02 -26.55 1.43
N SER A 532 -24.94 -27.06 2.66
CA SER A 532 -26.12 -27.22 3.52
C SER A 532 -25.91 -26.86 5.00
N SER A 533 -24.66 -26.75 5.49
CA SER A 533 -24.38 -26.54 6.92
C SER A 533 -24.93 -25.22 7.45
N ARG A 534 -24.51 -24.10 6.85
CA ARG A 534 -24.93 -22.75 7.26
C ARG A 534 -25.63 -21.98 6.14
N ILE A 535 -25.28 -22.28 4.90
CA ILE A 535 -25.75 -21.60 3.70
C ILE A 535 -26.32 -22.66 2.79
N ALA A 536 -27.55 -22.45 2.32
CA ALA A 536 -28.14 -23.28 1.30
C ALA A 536 -27.68 -22.78 -0.07
N LEU A 537 -26.55 -23.30 -0.54
CA LEU A 537 -26.03 -23.03 -1.89
C LEU A 537 -26.38 -24.21 -2.78
N GLN A 538 -26.95 -23.94 -3.95
CA GLN A 538 -27.00 -24.91 -5.04
C GLN A 538 -26.57 -24.22 -6.32
N MET A 539 -25.59 -24.80 -7.01
CA MET A 539 -25.13 -24.28 -8.28
C MET A 539 -24.65 -25.38 -9.22
N GLU A 540 -24.71 -25.11 -10.51
CA GLU A 540 -23.98 -25.86 -11.52
C GLU A 540 -22.61 -25.21 -11.73
N SER A 541 -21.56 -26.01 -11.60
CA SER A 541 -20.18 -25.55 -11.67
C SER A 541 -19.36 -26.39 -12.65
N ILE A 542 -18.16 -25.90 -12.99
CA ILE A 542 -17.21 -26.63 -13.81
C ILE A 542 -15.88 -26.85 -13.11
N PHE A 543 -15.17 -27.88 -13.54
CA PHE A 543 -13.74 -27.95 -13.39
C PHE A 543 -13.11 -27.74 -14.76
N GLU A 544 -12.10 -26.90 -14.84
CA GLU A 544 -11.28 -26.71 -16.02
C GLU A 544 -9.88 -27.23 -15.72
N LEU A 545 -9.42 -28.15 -16.55
CA LEU A 545 -8.04 -28.59 -16.63
C LEU A 545 -7.47 -28.06 -17.94
N ASN A 546 -6.45 -27.21 -17.87
CA ASN A 546 -5.74 -26.71 -19.03
C ASN A 546 -4.24 -26.95 -18.84
N HIS A 547 -3.66 -27.84 -19.64
CA HIS A 547 -2.28 -28.27 -19.46
C HIS A 547 -1.54 -28.30 -20.80
N ASN A 548 -0.38 -27.64 -20.82
CA ASN A 548 0.50 -27.55 -21.99
C ASN A 548 1.73 -28.44 -21.81
N PHE A 549 2.14 -29.11 -22.88
CA PHE A 549 3.25 -30.05 -22.92
C PHE A 549 4.41 -29.49 -23.75
N ASN A 550 5.63 -29.63 -23.22
CA ASN A 550 6.85 -29.35 -23.98
C ASN A 550 7.22 -30.49 -24.95
N ARG A 551 6.68 -31.69 -24.73
CA ARG A 551 6.86 -32.89 -25.57
C ARG A 551 5.61 -33.74 -25.48
N SER A 552 5.21 -34.36 -26.59
CA SER A 552 4.01 -35.20 -26.65
C SER A 552 4.05 -36.31 -25.57
N PRO A 553 3.12 -36.30 -24.60
CA PRO A 553 3.04 -37.33 -23.56
C PRO A 553 2.36 -38.59 -24.09
N ARG A 554 2.68 -39.74 -23.50
CA ARG A 554 1.92 -40.99 -23.67
C ARG A 554 0.79 -41.08 -22.64
N SER A 555 1.10 -40.71 -21.40
CA SER A 555 0.16 -40.67 -20.29
C SER A 555 0.33 -39.37 -19.52
N LEU A 556 -0.77 -38.81 -19.07
CA LEU A 556 -0.85 -37.69 -18.16
C LEU A 556 -1.64 -38.11 -16.94
N ARG A 557 -1.03 -38.08 -15.76
CA ARG A 557 -1.70 -38.30 -14.49
C ARG A 557 -1.69 -37.01 -13.67
N ILE A 558 -2.86 -36.56 -13.25
CA ILE A 558 -3.03 -35.33 -12.48
C ILE A 558 -3.83 -35.62 -11.23
N GLU A 559 -3.33 -35.17 -10.09
CA GLU A 559 -4.06 -35.13 -8.84
C GLU A 559 -4.25 -33.68 -8.42
N SER A 560 -5.51 -33.30 -8.24
CA SER A 560 -5.94 -31.92 -8.02
C SER A 560 -6.99 -31.84 -6.92
N ASP A 561 -7.06 -30.70 -6.25
CA ASP A 561 -8.14 -30.39 -5.32
C ASP A 561 -9.13 -29.44 -5.97
N LEU A 562 -10.43 -29.64 -5.71
CA LEU A 562 -11.48 -28.75 -6.14
C LEU A 562 -11.59 -27.55 -5.19
N GLU A 563 -11.12 -26.39 -5.64
CA GLU A 563 -11.12 -25.15 -4.86
C GLU A 563 -12.33 -24.28 -5.21
N PHE A 564 -12.92 -23.68 -4.17
CA PHE A 564 -14.03 -22.73 -4.30
C PHE A 564 -13.51 -21.30 -4.14
N ILE A 565 -13.76 -20.46 -5.14
CA ILE A 565 -13.39 -19.04 -5.13
C ILE A 565 -14.62 -18.18 -4.91
N GLN A 566 -14.50 -17.24 -3.98
CA GLN A 566 -15.60 -16.40 -3.51
C GLN A 566 -15.26 -14.90 -3.64
N ASN A 567 -15.85 -14.23 -4.63
CA ASN A 567 -15.66 -12.81 -4.90
C ASN A 567 -16.55 -11.91 -4.03
N ARG A 568 -17.62 -12.46 -3.43
CA ARG A 568 -18.47 -11.76 -2.45
C ARG A 568 -18.82 -12.66 -1.26
N PRO A 569 -18.82 -12.15 -0.01
CA PRO A 569 -19.27 -12.93 1.13
C PRO A 569 -20.76 -13.27 0.98
N PHE A 570 -21.15 -14.45 1.43
CA PHE A 570 -22.55 -14.86 1.44
C PHE A 570 -23.36 -14.10 2.48
N GLN A 571 -24.68 -14.08 2.35
CA GLN A 571 -25.55 -13.57 3.41
C GLN A 571 -25.98 -14.72 4.34
N ASP A 572 -25.87 -14.53 5.66
CA ASP A 572 -26.20 -15.58 6.63
C ASP A 572 -27.66 -16.05 6.48
N ARG A 573 -27.85 -17.37 6.33
CA ARG A 573 -29.15 -18.04 6.17
C ARG A 573 -29.99 -17.60 4.96
N VAL A 574 -29.39 -16.98 3.96
CA VAL A 574 -30.06 -16.70 2.68
C VAL A 574 -29.70 -17.81 1.69
N PRO A 575 -30.70 -18.44 1.03
CA PRO A 575 -30.41 -19.43 0.01
C PRO A 575 -29.88 -18.77 -1.27
N GLU A 576 -28.82 -19.34 -1.83
CA GLU A 576 -28.14 -18.88 -3.04
C GLU A 576 -28.37 -19.88 -4.17
N TYR A 577 -29.32 -19.59 -5.07
CA TYR A 577 -29.70 -20.46 -6.19
C TYR A 577 -29.49 -19.80 -7.56
N PHE A 578 -28.81 -18.65 -7.62
CA PHE A 578 -28.64 -17.86 -8.84
C PHE A 578 -28.03 -18.67 -10.01
N TYR A 579 -27.10 -19.56 -9.69
CA TYR A 579 -26.39 -20.40 -10.66
C TYR A 579 -26.90 -21.85 -10.69
N ASN A 580 -28.08 -22.14 -10.12
CA ASN A 580 -28.74 -23.45 -10.23
C ASN A 580 -29.53 -23.57 -11.55
N ARG A 581 -28.85 -23.32 -12.67
CA ARG A 581 -29.42 -23.46 -14.02
C ARG A 581 -28.38 -24.12 -14.91
N SER A 582 -28.84 -24.91 -15.86
CA SER A 582 -27.94 -25.55 -16.84
C SER A 582 -27.17 -24.49 -17.62
N MET A 583 -25.85 -24.57 -17.57
CA MET A 583 -24.99 -23.55 -18.15
C MET A 583 -24.95 -23.61 -19.68
N ILE A 584 -25.41 -24.73 -20.27
CA ILE A 584 -25.38 -24.99 -21.71
C ILE A 584 -26.74 -24.76 -22.40
N PHE A 585 -27.82 -24.54 -21.65
CA PHE A 585 -29.17 -24.39 -22.22
C PHE A 585 -29.40 -23.05 -22.96
N LYS A 586 -28.48 -22.08 -22.85
CA LYS A 586 -28.56 -20.80 -23.59
C LYS A 586 -27.95 -20.87 -25.00
N ALA A 587 -27.22 -21.92 -25.36
CA ALA A 587 -26.57 -22.06 -26.67
C ALA A 587 -27.47 -22.67 -27.76
N THR A 588 -28.71 -23.03 -27.42
CA THR A 588 -29.66 -23.66 -28.34
C THR A 588 -30.57 -22.69 -29.08
N PHE A 589 -30.57 -21.40 -28.71
CA PHE A 589 -31.36 -20.36 -29.37
C PHE A 589 -30.44 -19.19 -29.76
N ASP A 590 -30.11 -19.12 -31.05
CA ASP A 590 -29.56 -17.98 -31.83
C ASP A 590 -28.05 -17.65 -31.88
N GLU A 591 -27.17 -18.14 -30.98
CA GLU A 591 -25.72 -17.88 -31.10
C GLU A 591 -24.91 -19.18 -31.20
N ARG A 592 -23.92 -19.23 -32.12
CA ARG A 592 -22.93 -20.32 -32.17
C ARG A 592 -22.28 -20.46 -30.79
N PHE A 593 -22.09 -21.70 -30.33
CA PHE A 593 -21.45 -21.95 -29.03
C PHE A 593 -19.98 -21.50 -29.06
N GLU A 594 -19.70 -20.34 -28.45
CA GLU A 594 -18.36 -19.81 -28.26
C GLU A 594 -17.81 -20.25 -26.90
N LEU A 595 -16.88 -21.21 -26.90
CA LEU A 595 -16.30 -21.76 -25.68
C LEU A 595 -15.62 -20.69 -24.82
N GLU A 596 -14.88 -19.77 -25.44
CA GLU A 596 -14.19 -18.70 -24.71
C GLU A 596 -15.16 -17.71 -24.04
N LYS A 597 -16.27 -17.40 -24.70
CA LYS A 597 -17.34 -16.57 -24.13
C LYS A 597 -18.02 -17.29 -22.95
N PHE A 598 -18.22 -18.61 -23.08
CA PHE A 598 -18.76 -19.44 -22.02
C PHE A 598 -17.87 -19.46 -20.77
N ILE A 599 -16.57 -19.72 -20.95
CA ILE A 599 -15.59 -19.79 -19.84
C ILE A 599 -15.45 -18.43 -19.15
N ARG A 600 -15.39 -17.36 -19.94
CA ARG A 600 -15.36 -15.99 -19.42
C ARG A 600 -16.58 -15.66 -18.57
N ASN A 601 -17.78 -16.02 -19.03
CA ASN A 601 -19.02 -15.82 -18.27
C ASN A 601 -19.06 -16.65 -16.98
N TYR A 602 -18.39 -17.81 -16.96
CA TYR A 602 -18.26 -18.62 -15.76
C TYR A 602 -17.32 -17.97 -14.72
N TYR A 603 -16.16 -17.46 -15.13
CA TYR A 603 -15.23 -16.78 -14.23
C TYR A 603 -15.71 -15.41 -13.75
N ASN A 604 -16.62 -14.77 -14.48
CA ASN A 604 -17.27 -13.52 -14.06
C ASN A 604 -18.36 -13.71 -12.98
N ARG A 605 -18.60 -14.93 -12.51
CA ARG A 605 -19.56 -15.19 -11.44
C ARG A 605 -19.09 -14.62 -10.10
N HIS A 606 -20.05 -14.40 -9.20
CA HIS A 606 -19.75 -14.01 -7.82
C HIS A 606 -19.03 -15.10 -7.02
N TYR A 607 -19.16 -16.35 -7.46
CA TYR A 607 -18.49 -17.50 -6.92
C TYR A 607 -18.39 -18.59 -7.99
N TYR A 608 -17.25 -19.27 -8.04
CA TYR A 608 -16.92 -20.29 -9.03
C TYR A 608 -15.93 -21.30 -8.44
N THR A 609 -15.73 -22.42 -9.12
CA THR A 609 -14.74 -23.44 -8.75
C THR A 609 -13.60 -23.52 -9.76
N ARG A 610 -12.41 -23.86 -9.28
CA ARG A 610 -11.22 -24.15 -10.10
C ARG A 610 -10.49 -25.39 -9.58
N LEU A 611 -9.70 -26.03 -10.44
CA LEU A 611 -8.79 -27.08 -10.01
C LEU A 611 -7.48 -26.47 -9.55
N ARG A 612 -7.04 -26.87 -8.36
CA ARG A 612 -5.69 -26.60 -7.88
C ARG A 612 -4.86 -27.86 -8.08
N GLU A 613 -3.93 -27.81 -9.03
CA GLU A 613 -3.02 -28.92 -9.30
C GLU A 613 -2.06 -29.11 -8.13
N ASN A 614 -2.09 -30.29 -7.50
CA ASN A 614 -1.18 -30.65 -6.42
C ASN A 614 0.01 -31.45 -6.93
N PHE A 615 -0.24 -32.34 -7.88
CA PHE A 615 0.75 -33.23 -8.45
C PHE A 615 0.38 -33.56 -9.89
N TYR A 616 1.38 -33.54 -10.77
CA TYR A 616 1.24 -34.08 -12.12
C TYR A 616 2.45 -34.96 -12.46
N GLN A 617 2.19 -36.02 -13.20
CA GLN A 617 3.19 -36.87 -13.80
C GLN A 617 2.84 -37.07 -15.27
N SER A 618 3.78 -36.75 -16.15
CA SER A 618 3.70 -37.07 -17.58
C SER A 618 4.80 -38.03 -17.96
N ASP A 619 4.42 -39.14 -18.61
CA ASP A 619 5.42 -40.06 -19.16
C ASP A 619 5.64 -39.70 -20.63
N PRO A 620 6.84 -39.23 -21.01
CA PRO A 620 7.12 -38.84 -22.38
C PRO A 620 7.16 -40.08 -23.28
N PHE A 621 6.74 -39.90 -24.53
CA PHE A 621 6.81 -40.97 -25.51
C PHE A 621 8.29 -41.40 -25.75
N ARG A 622 8.64 -42.64 -25.38
CA ARG A 622 9.92 -43.26 -25.74
C ARG A 622 9.66 -44.28 -26.85
N LYS A 623 10.28 -44.10 -28.03
CA LYS A 623 10.36 -45.12 -29.09
C LYS A 623 11.18 -46.31 -28.59
N ILE A 624 10.59 -47.15 -27.77
CA ILE A 624 11.13 -48.47 -27.42
C ILE A 624 10.33 -49.47 -28.26
N PHE A 625 11.08 -50.29 -29.00
CA PHE A 625 10.66 -51.35 -29.93
C PHE A 625 9.19 -51.83 -29.86
N ASN A 626 8.50 -51.78 -31.01
CA ASN A 626 7.36 -52.61 -31.40
C ASN A 626 6.14 -52.73 -30.46
N ASP A 627 5.80 -51.68 -29.70
CA ASP A 627 4.45 -51.58 -29.12
C ASP A 627 3.56 -50.67 -29.99
N PRO A 628 2.52 -51.22 -30.67
CA PRO A 628 1.56 -50.45 -31.46
C PRO A 628 0.48 -49.84 -30.55
N ILE A 629 0.87 -49.15 -29.48
CA ILE A 629 -0.10 -48.50 -28.59
C ILE A 629 -0.26 -47.05 -29.05
N GLU A 630 -1.25 -46.89 -29.93
CA GLU A 630 -1.72 -45.66 -30.59
C GLU A 630 -2.69 -44.86 -29.70
N SER A 631 -2.45 -44.72 -28.40
CA SER A 631 -3.35 -43.95 -27.53
C SER A 631 -2.65 -43.09 -26.48
N PHE A 632 -3.23 -41.92 -26.25
CA PHE A 632 -2.93 -41.02 -25.15
C PHE A 632 -3.87 -41.32 -23.98
N GLN A 633 -3.33 -41.47 -22.77
CA GLN A 633 -4.10 -41.76 -21.56
C GLN A 633 -4.09 -40.57 -20.60
N LEU A 634 -5.26 -40.05 -20.23
CA LEU A 634 -5.42 -39.07 -19.16
C LEU A 634 -6.00 -39.76 -17.93
N ASP A 635 -5.36 -39.58 -16.78
CA ASP A 635 -5.80 -40.07 -15.47
C ASP A 635 -5.92 -38.88 -14.50
N LEU A 636 -7.14 -38.37 -14.33
CA LEU A 636 -7.45 -37.21 -13.50
C LEU A 636 -8.09 -37.66 -12.19
N ILE A 637 -7.51 -37.23 -11.08
CA ILE A 637 -8.05 -37.37 -9.74
C ILE A 637 -8.40 -35.98 -9.23
N VAL A 638 -9.68 -35.76 -8.90
CA VAL A 638 -10.18 -34.53 -8.28
C VAL A 638 -10.63 -34.86 -6.86
N ASN A 639 -9.99 -34.26 -5.87
CA ASN A 639 -10.36 -34.41 -4.47
C ASN A 639 -11.33 -33.29 -4.04
N TYR A 640 -12.42 -33.66 -3.39
CA TYR A 640 -13.43 -32.78 -2.83
C TYR A 640 -13.12 -32.55 -1.35
N ARG A 641 -12.33 -31.51 -1.06
CA ARG A 641 -11.87 -31.19 0.30
C ARG A 641 -12.80 -30.20 1.02
N GLU A 642 -12.63 -30.12 2.33
CA GLU A 642 -13.25 -29.08 3.16
C GLU A 642 -12.73 -27.69 2.77
N ASN A 643 -13.65 -26.78 2.45
CA ASN A 643 -13.33 -25.39 2.08
C ASN A 643 -13.80 -24.40 3.14
N LEU A 644 -13.19 -23.22 3.14
CA LEU A 644 -13.52 -22.11 4.04
C LEU A 644 -14.42 -21.10 3.32
N TYR A 645 -15.61 -20.86 3.85
CA TYR A 645 -16.59 -19.94 3.27
C TYR A 645 -16.79 -18.70 4.14
N ARG A 646 -16.88 -17.53 3.50
CA ARG A 646 -17.12 -16.24 4.16
C ARG A 646 -18.59 -15.84 4.09
N TYR A 647 -19.12 -15.29 5.18
CA TYR A 647 -20.48 -14.77 5.24
C TYR A 647 -20.60 -13.50 6.10
N ARG A 648 -21.58 -12.66 5.76
CA ARG A 648 -21.98 -11.48 6.52
C ARG A 648 -22.92 -11.86 7.64
N THR A 649 -22.62 -11.40 8.85
CA THR A 649 -23.42 -11.72 10.02
C THR A 649 -24.74 -10.96 10.02
N ASN A 650 -25.82 -11.64 10.41
CA ASN A 650 -27.11 -10.99 10.57
C ASN A 650 -27.21 -10.25 11.91
N PHE A 651 -28.18 -9.33 11.99
CA PHE A 651 -28.50 -8.54 13.19
C PHE A 651 -28.56 -9.38 14.49
N TRP A 652 -29.18 -10.56 14.44
CA TRP A 652 -29.30 -11.43 15.62
C TRP A 652 -27.97 -12.03 16.08
N TYR A 653 -27.06 -12.31 15.13
CA TYR A 653 -25.72 -12.79 15.45
C TYR A 653 -24.90 -11.68 16.12
N LEU A 654 -25.03 -10.45 15.63
CA LEU A 654 -24.43 -9.25 16.23
C LEU A 654 -24.91 -9.05 17.67
N ILE A 655 -26.23 -9.08 17.91
CA ILE A 655 -26.81 -8.94 19.26
C ILE A 655 -26.31 -10.01 20.22
N LYS A 656 -26.22 -11.28 19.78
CA LYS A 656 -25.73 -12.37 20.63
C LYS A 656 -24.37 -12.05 21.24
N TRP A 657 -23.44 -11.58 20.42
CA TRP A 657 -22.08 -11.25 20.86
C TRP A 657 -22.02 -9.99 21.69
N ALA A 658 -22.81 -8.97 21.34
CA ALA A 658 -22.91 -7.78 22.14
C ALA A 658 -23.47 -8.03 23.53
N LEU A 659 -24.52 -8.85 23.67
CA LEU A 659 -25.07 -9.19 24.99
C LEU A 659 -24.02 -9.85 25.88
N ILE A 660 -23.20 -10.75 25.34
CA ILE A 660 -22.11 -11.41 26.08
C ILE A 660 -21.08 -10.38 26.54
N GLN A 661 -20.68 -9.46 25.65
CA GLN A 661 -19.69 -8.43 25.95
C GLN A 661 -20.23 -7.37 26.94
N TYR A 662 -21.45 -6.87 26.75
CA TYR A 662 -22.10 -5.93 27.66
C TYR A 662 -22.38 -6.54 29.03
N LEU A 663 -22.79 -7.81 29.10
CA LEU A 663 -22.95 -8.51 30.37
C LEU A 663 -21.62 -8.66 31.11
N GLY A 664 -20.53 -8.94 30.38
CA GLY A 664 -19.17 -8.99 30.95
C GLY A 664 -18.75 -7.66 31.57
N VAL A 665 -18.92 -6.55 30.83
CA VAL A 665 -18.62 -5.20 31.35
C VAL A 665 -19.54 -4.85 32.51
N PHE A 666 -20.84 -5.10 32.38
CA PHE A 666 -21.84 -4.81 33.41
C PHE A 666 -21.50 -5.48 34.74
N LEU A 667 -21.18 -6.79 34.73
CA LEU A 667 -20.82 -7.52 35.95
C LEU A 667 -19.57 -6.94 36.63
N ILE A 668 -18.54 -6.60 35.87
CA ILE A 668 -17.33 -5.97 36.42
C ILE A 668 -17.66 -4.60 37.01
N THR A 669 -18.44 -3.78 36.29
CA THR A 669 -18.84 -2.45 36.78
C THR A 669 -19.72 -2.54 38.02
N ASP A 670 -20.67 -3.49 38.09
CA ASP A 670 -21.54 -3.69 39.25
C ASP A 670 -20.74 -4.15 40.47
N LEU A 671 -19.78 -5.06 40.30
CA LEU A 671 -18.86 -5.47 41.37
C LEU A 671 -18.01 -4.30 41.87
N PHE A 672 -17.47 -3.49 40.95
CA PHE A 672 -16.68 -2.32 41.29
C PHE A 672 -17.50 -1.25 42.01
N VAL A 673 -18.73 -0.98 41.54
CA VAL A 673 -19.66 -0.04 42.19
C VAL A 673 -20.07 -0.54 43.57
N LYS A 674 -20.36 -1.84 43.74
CA LYS A 674 -20.62 -2.45 45.04
C LYS A 674 -19.42 -2.33 45.98
N TRP A 675 -18.21 -2.54 45.48
CA TRP A 675 -16.98 -2.36 46.25
C TRP A 675 -16.78 -0.90 46.70
N ILE A 676 -16.92 0.08 45.80
CA ILE A 676 -16.88 1.50 46.16
C ILE A 676 -17.96 1.83 47.17
N LYS A 677 -19.20 1.36 46.95
CA LYS A 677 -20.31 1.60 47.85
C LYS A 677 -19.99 1.10 49.26
N ASN A 678 -19.56 -0.15 49.39
CA ASN A 678 -19.19 -0.72 50.69
C ASN A 678 -18.04 0.07 51.32
N PHE A 679 -16.97 0.38 50.57
CA PHE A 679 -15.85 1.18 51.07
C PHE A 679 -16.29 2.56 51.58
N VAL A 680 -17.15 3.27 50.86
CA VAL A 680 -17.65 4.60 51.26
C VAL A 680 -18.51 4.54 52.51
N PHE A 681 -19.33 3.49 52.67
CA PHE A 681 -20.21 3.34 53.83
C PHE A 681 -19.50 2.72 55.06
N ASP A 682 -18.54 1.81 54.87
CA ASP A 682 -17.80 1.15 55.95
C ASP A 682 -16.73 2.07 56.57
N GLU A 683 -16.07 2.91 55.76
CA GLU A 683 -15.06 3.89 56.23
C GLU A 683 -15.66 5.26 56.61
N TYR A 684 -17.00 5.38 56.64
CA TYR A 684 -17.73 6.61 57.02
C TYR A 684 -17.28 7.89 56.28
N LEU A 685 -16.84 7.77 55.02
CA LEU A 685 -16.36 8.90 54.22
C LEU A 685 -17.47 9.90 53.85
N VAL A 686 -18.73 9.48 53.95
CA VAL A 686 -19.92 10.31 53.75
C VAL A 686 -20.79 10.23 55.00
N ALA A 687 -21.29 11.38 55.47
CA ALA A 687 -22.20 11.46 56.61
C ALA A 687 -23.49 10.69 56.30
N SER A 688 -23.58 9.45 56.78
CA SER A 688 -24.79 8.64 56.71
C SER A 688 -25.75 9.11 57.79
N ILE A 689 -26.93 9.60 57.39
CA ILE A 689 -28.03 9.85 58.34
C ILE A 689 -28.49 8.46 58.80
N PRO A 690 -28.36 8.11 60.09
CA PRO A 690 -28.85 6.83 60.56
C PRO A 690 -30.36 6.79 60.34
N LYS A 691 -30.87 5.70 59.75
CA LYS A 691 -32.31 5.45 59.74
C LYS A 691 -32.78 5.44 61.20
N LEU A 692 -33.75 6.29 61.51
CA LEU A 692 -34.43 6.32 62.81
C LEU A 692 -35.21 5.01 63.01
N SER A 693 -34.52 3.95 63.42
CA SER A 693 -35.14 2.78 64.04
C SER A 693 -34.37 2.27 65.26
N ASP A 694 -33.12 2.70 65.47
CA ASP A 694 -32.33 2.25 66.63
C ASP A 694 -31.99 3.42 67.57
N GLN A 695 -32.89 3.69 68.51
CA GLN A 695 -32.67 4.66 69.59
C GLN A 695 -31.43 4.34 70.45
N GLN A 696 -30.98 3.08 70.47
CA GLN A 696 -29.79 2.64 71.22
C GLN A 696 -28.47 3.08 70.57
N LEU A 697 -28.41 3.24 69.24
CA LEU A 697 -27.17 3.64 68.55
C LEU A 697 -26.88 5.14 68.77
N LEU A 698 -27.92 5.98 68.76
CA LEU A 698 -27.84 7.42 69.03
C LEU A 698 -27.28 7.74 70.43
N GLN A 699 -27.63 6.94 71.44
CA GLN A 699 -27.09 7.09 72.79
C GLN A 699 -25.58 6.81 72.83
N SER A 700 -25.13 5.74 72.15
CA SER A 700 -23.71 5.35 72.13
C SER A 700 -22.79 6.31 71.36
N ILE A 701 -23.34 7.03 70.37
CA ILE A 701 -22.60 8.06 69.61
C ILE A 701 -22.49 9.36 70.40
N MET A 702 -23.52 9.71 71.19
CA MET A 702 -23.51 10.87 72.08
C MET A 702 -22.54 10.69 73.26
N ASP A 703 -22.39 9.47 73.79
CA ASP A 703 -21.44 9.17 74.88
C ASP A 703 -19.97 9.15 74.42
N LYS A 704 -19.71 8.89 73.13
CA LYS A 704 -18.35 8.90 72.56
C LYS A 704 -17.81 10.29 72.18
N LYS A 705 -18.62 11.35 72.23
CA LYS A 705 -18.21 12.74 71.96
C LYS A 705 -17.94 13.57 73.23
N LYS A 706 -17.38 12.94 74.25
CA LYS A 706 -16.60 13.65 75.28
C LYS A 706 -15.15 13.22 75.16
N PHE A 707 -14.40 13.88 74.27
CA PHE A 707 -12.99 14.27 74.42
C PHE A 707 -12.60 15.15 73.24
#